data_AF-A0A0X7A205-F1
#
_entry.id   AF-A0A0X7A205-F1
#
_cell.length_a   1.000
_cell.length_b   1.000
_cell.length_c   1.000
_cell.angle_alpha   90.00
_cell.angle_beta   90.00
_cell.angle_gamma   90.00
#
_symmetry.space_group_name_H-M   'P 1'
#
loop_
_entity.id
_entity.type
_entity.pdbx_description
1 polymer ?
#
loop_
_entity_poly.entity_id
_entity_poly.type
_entity_poly.pdbx_seq_one_letter_code
_entity_poly.pdbx_strand_id
1 'polypeptide(L)'
;MILTDNETKVDLLNNEAIATTIIKLLRDRPDQPVTIGVHGDWGAGKSSVLEMIEAGFESESKVLCLKFNGWRFQGFEDAKIALIEGIVTGLIEKRPALTKAGEAVKDVFRSIDWLKVAKKAGGLAFTAFTGIPTPDQIGAIVGTLEGFLSDPAKLATKDNVQSAIDGVKGLLKEKDGESANVPEEINAFRKAFDGLLEKAGVEQLVVLIDDLDRCLPDTAIETLEAVRLFVFTSRTAFVVAADEAMIEYAVRKHFPDLPDTTGPQTYARNYLEKLIQVPFRIPALGDTETRIYVTLLLVGAELGDNDPAFNTLIGVARERLKRPWKSGALDSASVRTALGDKATRANNALALSDQIGPILASGTKGNPRQIKRFLNTLVLRQRTAEARGFGDDVKLPVLAKLMLAERFIPRLFDQIAAAAAAAPDGKCPDLAALEAAATAKDDDKPKAKPVKPAGKDGEVTKAAAPKLEAVKASESAMLGEWLSSPAIKAWATVPTMIGDEDLRPYLFVAKDRKDYFGAASVLGHLAAVVEQLFGGKFAVQGLEADLKRLAPPEAAQVFEAVRGRIVGADAFETEPPGAAGLAVLIRAHPTLQGELIDFLDALPRDRLGPWACKGWEGVLKDGDAVQRFDRLLQTWSKEGGLMLKTVADGVLRTRQGGR
;
A
#
# COMPACT_ATOMS: atom_id res chain seq x y z
N MET A 1 -6.95 -13.54 -20.80
CA MET A 1 -7.15 -12.11 -21.00
C MET A 1 -6.41 -11.46 -19.85
N ILE A 2 -5.40 -10.64 -20.15
CA ILE A 2 -4.54 -10.00 -19.15
C ILE A 2 -4.68 -8.50 -19.41
N LEU A 3 -5.11 -7.76 -18.40
CA LEU A 3 -5.18 -6.30 -18.43
C LEU A 3 -3.75 -5.77 -18.34
N THR A 4 -3.30 -5.08 -19.39
CA THR A 4 -1.97 -4.48 -19.40
C THR A 4 -1.89 -3.33 -18.39
N ASP A 5 -0.74 -3.26 -17.71
CA ASP A 5 -0.43 -2.23 -16.73
C ASP A 5 0.50 -1.19 -17.36
N ASN A 6 0.08 -0.67 -18.52
CA ASN A 6 0.78 0.36 -19.27
C ASN A 6 0.04 1.71 -19.13
N GLU A 7 0.80 2.79 -19.23
CA GLU A 7 0.28 4.13 -19.47
C GLU A 7 -0.54 4.18 -20.76
N THR A 8 -1.54 5.06 -20.78
CA THR A 8 -2.49 5.14 -21.89
C THR A 8 -2.98 6.56 -22.11
N LYS A 9 -3.21 6.89 -23.38
CA LYS A 9 -3.89 8.11 -23.82
C LYS A 9 -5.42 8.00 -23.68
N VAL A 10 -5.97 6.79 -23.60
CA VAL A 10 -7.42 6.56 -23.44
C VAL A 10 -7.80 6.66 -21.98
N ASP A 11 -8.53 7.72 -21.65
CA ASP A 11 -8.92 8.02 -20.28
C ASP A 11 -10.20 7.30 -19.86
N LEU A 12 -10.04 6.22 -19.09
CA LEU A 12 -11.14 5.48 -18.46
C LEU A 12 -11.49 6.01 -17.05
N LEU A 13 -10.73 6.99 -16.54
CA LEU A 13 -10.75 7.42 -15.14
C LEU A 13 -11.14 8.90 -14.96
N ASN A 14 -11.38 9.62 -16.05
CA ASN A 14 -11.63 11.06 -16.08
C ASN A 14 -10.42 11.91 -15.63
N ASN A 15 -9.21 11.41 -15.82
CA ASN A 15 -7.95 12.14 -15.61
C ASN A 15 -7.67 13.19 -16.69
N GLU A 16 -8.37 13.16 -17.82
CA GLU A 16 -8.26 14.16 -18.90
C GLU A 16 -8.59 15.57 -18.42
N ALA A 17 -9.45 15.72 -17.41
CA ALA A 17 -9.74 17.03 -16.82
C ALA A 17 -8.47 17.68 -16.23
N ILE A 18 -7.58 16.89 -15.61
CA ILE A 18 -6.30 17.35 -15.07
C ILE A 18 -5.38 17.73 -16.24
N ALA A 19 -5.19 16.84 -17.21
CA ALA A 19 -4.34 17.09 -18.38
C ALA A 19 -4.80 18.33 -19.16
N THR A 20 -6.10 18.48 -19.42
CA THR A 20 -6.69 19.62 -20.13
C THR A 20 -6.48 20.93 -19.37
N THR A 21 -6.59 20.91 -18.05
CA THR A 21 -6.34 22.09 -17.21
C THR A 21 -4.87 22.51 -17.27
N ILE A 22 -3.94 21.54 -17.22
CA ILE A 22 -2.50 21.78 -17.35
C ILE A 22 -2.19 22.35 -18.75
N ILE A 23 -2.68 21.73 -19.81
CA ILE A 23 -2.50 22.21 -21.19
C ILE A 23 -2.99 23.65 -21.33
N LYS A 24 -4.18 23.96 -20.79
CA LYS A 24 -4.73 25.32 -20.84
C LYS A 24 -3.83 26.32 -20.12
N LEU A 25 -3.36 25.99 -18.92
CA LEU A 25 -2.44 26.85 -18.16
C LEU A 25 -1.16 27.14 -18.95
N LEU A 26 -0.60 26.11 -19.58
CA LEU A 26 0.60 26.24 -20.41
C LEU A 26 0.35 27.09 -21.67
N ARG A 27 -0.82 26.98 -22.30
CA ARG A 27 -1.22 27.79 -23.46
C ARG A 27 -1.50 29.25 -23.12
N ASP A 28 -2.03 29.52 -21.92
CA ASP A 28 -2.39 30.88 -21.50
C ASP A 28 -1.14 31.75 -21.21
N ARG A 29 -0.01 31.12 -20.88
CA ARG A 29 1.25 31.80 -20.52
C ARG A 29 2.48 31.09 -21.13
N PRO A 30 2.62 31.03 -22.47
CA PRO A 30 3.68 30.25 -23.10
C PRO A 30 5.09 30.78 -22.80
N ASP A 31 5.21 32.10 -22.57
CA ASP A 31 6.50 32.77 -22.33
C ASP A 31 6.96 32.67 -20.86
N GLN A 32 6.07 32.34 -19.93
CA GLN A 32 6.39 32.29 -18.51
C GLN A 32 6.89 30.90 -18.12
N PRO A 33 8.06 30.80 -17.48
CA PRO A 33 8.52 29.51 -17.04
C PRO A 33 7.79 29.03 -15.80
N VAL A 34 7.48 27.73 -15.77
CA VAL A 34 6.66 27.12 -14.71
C VAL A 34 7.04 25.66 -14.47
N THR A 35 7.04 25.22 -13.21
CA THR A 35 7.02 23.81 -12.83
C THR A 35 5.64 23.43 -12.28
N ILE A 36 5.07 22.39 -12.87
CA ILE A 36 3.77 21.83 -12.51
C ILE A 36 4.02 20.44 -11.94
N GLY A 37 3.49 20.15 -10.76
CA GLY A 37 3.56 18.83 -10.15
C GLY A 37 2.31 18.03 -10.44
N VAL A 38 2.44 16.78 -10.86
CA VAL A 38 1.35 15.80 -10.98
C VAL A 38 1.56 14.74 -9.91
N HIS A 39 0.86 14.89 -8.80
CA HIS A 39 1.02 14.08 -7.60
C HIS A 39 -0.04 13.00 -7.48
N GLY A 40 0.34 11.87 -6.90
CA GLY A 40 -0.57 10.77 -6.59
C GLY A 40 0.19 9.54 -6.14
N ASP A 41 -0.48 8.67 -5.41
CA ASP A 41 0.08 7.41 -4.92
C ASP A 41 0.61 6.56 -6.08
N TRP A 42 1.51 5.63 -5.78
CA TRP A 42 2.01 4.70 -6.79
C TRP A 42 0.87 3.92 -7.47
N GLY A 43 0.76 4.07 -8.80
CA GLY A 43 -0.30 3.45 -9.60
C GLY A 43 -1.58 4.29 -9.75
N ALA A 44 -1.59 5.56 -9.34
CA ALA A 44 -2.72 6.48 -9.52
C ALA A 44 -2.95 6.93 -10.98
N GLY A 45 -1.99 6.72 -11.88
CA GLY A 45 -2.10 7.11 -13.31
C GLY A 45 -1.36 8.39 -13.70
N LYS A 46 -0.32 8.78 -12.94
CA LYS A 46 0.51 9.97 -13.22
C LYS A 46 1.13 9.94 -14.64
N SER A 47 1.76 8.83 -15.02
CA SER A 47 2.32 8.63 -16.35
C SER A 47 1.26 8.78 -17.45
N SER A 48 0.05 8.24 -17.25
CA SER A 48 -1.06 8.43 -18.20
C SER A 48 -1.48 9.90 -18.36
N VAL A 49 -1.43 10.71 -17.28
CA VAL A 49 -1.67 12.16 -17.39
C VAL A 49 -0.59 12.82 -18.24
N LEU A 50 0.68 12.44 -18.10
CA LEU A 50 1.77 12.94 -18.95
C LEU A 50 1.57 12.54 -20.43
N GLU A 51 1.14 11.30 -20.70
CA GLU A 51 0.79 10.85 -22.05
C GLU A 51 -0.34 11.69 -22.68
N MET A 52 -1.37 12.03 -21.90
CA MET A 52 -2.47 12.89 -22.33
C MET A 52 -2.00 14.31 -22.61
N ILE A 53 -1.07 14.84 -21.80
CA ILE A 53 -0.47 16.16 -22.03
C ILE A 53 0.35 16.17 -23.32
N GLU A 54 1.22 15.18 -23.56
CA GLU A 54 1.98 15.09 -24.81
C GLU A 54 1.05 15.02 -26.03
N ALA A 55 0.02 14.15 -25.97
CA ALA A 55 -0.96 14.02 -27.04
C ALA A 55 -1.72 15.34 -27.31
N GLY A 56 -2.00 16.12 -26.26
CA GLY A 56 -2.67 17.41 -26.35
C GLY A 56 -1.89 18.49 -27.12
N PHE A 57 -0.57 18.34 -27.24
CA PHE A 57 0.32 19.24 -27.98
C PHE A 57 0.82 18.65 -29.31
N GLU A 58 0.46 17.41 -29.66
CA GLU A 58 0.99 16.70 -30.83
C GLU A 58 0.70 17.42 -32.17
N SER A 59 -0.42 18.16 -32.24
CA SER A 59 -0.78 18.98 -33.41
C SER A 59 -0.12 20.36 -33.46
N GLU A 60 0.59 20.77 -32.41
CA GLU A 60 1.14 22.13 -32.27
C GLU A 60 2.63 22.16 -32.61
N SER A 61 2.96 22.44 -33.89
CA SER A 61 4.34 22.40 -34.38
C SER A 61 5.29 23.43 -33.74
N LYS A 62 4.78 24.37 -32.94
CA LYS A 62 5.55 25.40 -32.22
C LYS A 62 5.81 25.03 -30.76
N VAL A 63 5.06 24.07 -30.22
CA VAL A 63 5.27 23.51 -28.88
C VAL A 63 6.10 22.23 -29.04
N LEU A 64 7.15 22.09 -28.26
CA LEU A 64 7.95 20.87 -28.23
C LEU A 64 7.76 20.16 -26.90
N CYS A 65 7.18 18.97 -26.92
CA CYS A 65 7.14 18.08 -25.77
C CYS A 65 8.35 17.14 -25.78
N LEU A 66 9.11 17.11 -24.68
CA LEU A 66 10.18 16.15 -24.44
C LEU A 66 9.85 15.34 -23.18
N LYS A 67 9.99 14.02 -23.25
CA LYS A 67 9.84 13.13 -22.10
C LYS A 67 11.20 12.81 -21.50
N PHE A 68 11.27 12.87 -20.18
CA PHE A 68 12.45 12.50 -19.42
C PHE A 68 12.04 11.53 -18.31
N ASN A 69 12.65 10.36 -18.28
CA ASN A 69 12.42 9.36 -17.23
C ASN A 69 13.61 9.39 -16.29
N GLY A 70 13.43 9.88 -15.05
CA GLY A 70 14.52 10.03 -14.10
C GLY A 70 15.19 8.70 -13.75
N TRP A 71 14.41 7.62 -13.69
CA TRP A 71 14.90 6.30 -13.33
C TRP A 71 15.86 5.72 -14.37
N ARG A 72 15.66 6.00 -15.66
CA ARG A 72 16.59 5.58 -16.74
C ARG A 72 18.00 6.13 -16.60
N PHE A 73 18.16 7.23 -15.87
CA PHE A 73 19.45 7.88 -15.64
C PHE A 73 19.98 7.64 -14.21
N GLN A 74 19.40 6.70 -13.47
CA GLN A 74 19.92 6.28 -12.19
C GLN A 74 21.28 5.58 -12.36
N GLY A 75 22.30 6.08 -11.65
CA GLY A 75 23.67 5.57 -11.71
C GLY A 75 24.60 6.32 -12.68
N PHE A 76 24.10 7.32 -13.40
CA PHE A 76 24.97 8.32 -14.02
C PHE A 76 25.62 9.18 -12.93
N GLU A 77 26.87 9.61 -13.13
CA GLU A 77 27.63 10.39 -12.14
C GLU A 77 26.98 11.75 -11.79
N ASP A 78 26.01 12.21 -12.58
CA ASP A 78 25.27 13.46 -12.33
C ASP A 78 23.90 13.48 -13.03
N ALA A 79 22.80 13.47 -12.24
CA ALA A 79 21.44 13.51 -12.79
C ALA A 79 21.08 14.86 -13.42
N LYS A 80 21.71 15.96 -12.96
CA LYS A 80 21.50 17.31 -13.50
C LYS A 80 22.04 17.42 -14.90
N ILE A 81 23.27 16.94 -15.10
CA ILE A 81 23.92 16.92 -16.40
C ILE A 81 23.16 16.01 -17.35
N ALA A 82 22.73 14.83 -16.88
CA ALA A 82 21.92 13.90 -17.68
C ALA A 82 20.58 14.54 -18.14
N LEU A 83 19.90 15.29 -17.27
CA LEU A 83 18.69 16.03 -17.66
C LEU A 83 19.00 17.10 -18.71
N ILE A 84 20.03 17.90 -18.50
CA ILE A 84 20.42 18.97 -19.42
C ILE A 84 20.77 18.40 -20.80
N GLU A 85 21.64 17.40 -20.85
CA GLU A 85 22.03 16.73 -22.09
C GLU A 85 20.85 16.03 -22.76
N GLY A 86 19.98 15.38 -21.98
CA GLY A 86 18.77 14.73 -22.48
C GLY A 86 17.82 15.71 -23.17
N ILE A 87 17.61 16.90 -22.58
CA ILE A 87 16.78 17.96 -23.18
C ILE A 87 17.42 18.47 -24.49
N VAL A 88 18.71 18.78 -24.48
CA VAL A 88 19.41 19.28 -25.68
C VAL A 88 19.43 18.24 -26.79
N THR A 89 19.70 16.98 -26.45
CA THR A 89 19.70 15.86 -27.40
C THR A 89 18.31 15.62 -27.97
N GLY A 90 17.28 15.56 -27.12
CA GLY A 90 15.89 15.39 -27.56
C GLY A 90 15.39 16.54 -28.44
N LEU A 91 15.85 17.77 -28.17
CA LEU A 91 15.58 18.94 -29.01
C LEU A 91 16.21 18.77 -30.41
N ILE A 92 17.47 18.34 -30.50
CA ILE A 92 18.17 18.10 -31.78
C ILE A 92 17.51 16.96 -32.57
N GLU A 93 17.14 15.87 -31.90
CA GLU A 93 16.48 14.71 -32.52
C GLU A 93 15.11 15.07 -33.10
N LYS A 94 14.26 15.77 -32.32
CA LYS A 94 12.92 16.17 -32.79
C LYS A 94 12.95 17.35 -33.77
N ARG A 95 14.06 18.10 -33.85
CA ARG A 95 14.25 19.19 -34.82
C ARG A 95 15.57 19.01 -35.58
N PRO A 96 15.64 18.07 -36.54
CA PRO A 96 16.86 17.78 -37.29
C PRO A 96 17.44 18.98 -38.04
N ALA A 97 16.62 19.99 -38.37
CA ALA A 97 17.08 21.24 -38.96
C ALA A 97 18.12 21.98 -38.09
N LEU A 98 18.15 21.72 -36.77
CA LEU A 98 19.17 22.21 -35.83
C LEU A 98 20.56 21.65 -36.08
N THR A 99 20.71 20.52 -36.78
CA THR A 99 22.04 20.00 -37.16
C THR A 99 22.81 20.98 -38.05
N LYS A 100 22.10 21.87 -38.76
CA LYS A 100 22.70 22.98 -39.52
C LYS A 100 23.07 24.19 -38.65
N ALA A 101 22.55 24.27 -37.43
CA ALA A 101 22.88 25.29 -36.42
C ALA A 101 24.06 24.84 -35.53
N GLY A 102 25.11 24.31 -36.15
CA GLY A 102 26.22 23.65 -35.45
C GLY A 102 26.95 24.52 -34.42
N GLU A 103 26.99 25.84 -34.60
CA GLU A 103 27.56 26.76 -33.59
C GLU A 103 26.70 26.88 -32.33
N ALA A 104 25.38 27.05 -32.46
CA ALA A 104 24.50 27.18 -31.29
C ALA A 104 24.47 25.90 -30.44
N VAL A 105 24.49 24.74 -31.11
CA VAL A 105 24.58 23.45 -30.44
C VAL A 105 25.93 23.33 -29.70
N LYS A 106 27.04 23.70 -30.36
CA LYS A 106 28.38 23.68 -29.74
C LYS A 106 28.47 24.61 -28.54
N ASP A 107 27.87 25.80 -28.59
CA ASP A 107 27.89 26.76 -27.48
C ASP A 107 27.18 26.19 -26.25
N VAL A 108 26.02 25.55 -26.43
CA VAL A 108 25.30 24.89 -25.34
C VAL A 108 26.11 23.72 -24.75
N PHE A 109 26.67 22.84 -25.60
CA PHE A 109 27.51 21.74 -25.13
C PHE A 109 28.78 22.22 -24.43
N ARG A 110 29.39 23.32 -24.88
CA ARG A 110 30.54 23.93 -24.22
C ARG A 110 30.21 24.42 -22.81
N SER A 111 29.04 25.04 -22.62
CA SER A 111 28.55 25.41 -21.29
C SER A 111 28.26 24.19 -20.41
N ILE A 112 27.77 23.09 -20.98
CA ILE A 112 27.57 21.81 -20.26
C ILE A 112 28.91 21.21 -19.83
N ASP A 113 29.92 21.22 -20.71
CA ASP A 113 31.25 20.70 -20.40
C ASP A 113 31.95 21.55 -19.34
N TRP A 114 31.75 22.87 -19.33
CA TRP A 114 32.19 23.72 -18.22
C TRP A 114 31.50 23.34 -16.91
N LEU A 115 30.17 23.10 -16.90
CA LEU A 115 29.44 22.65 -15.71
C LEU A 115 30.00 21.32 -15.16
N LYS A 116 30.37 20.38 -16.03
CA LYS A 116 31.04 19.11 -15.64
C LYS A 116 32.39 19.35 -14.98
N VAL A 117 33.19 20.27 -15.51
CA VAL A 117 34.54 20.58 -15.00
C VAL A 117 34.49 21.37 -13.69
N ALA A 118 33.60 22.35 -13.59
CA ALA A 118 33.40 23.14 -12.38
C ALA A 118 32.99 22.27 -11.17
N LYS A 119 32.17 21.23 -11.39
CA LYS A 119 31.80 20.27 -10.33
C LYS A 119 33.01 19.48 -9.80
N LYS A 120 33.95 19.09 -10.68
CA LYS A 120 35.17 18.36 -10.29
C LYS A 120 36.16 19.22 -9.51
N ALA A 121 36.13 20.54 -9.71
CA ALA A 121 37.06 21.48 -9.06
C ALA A 121 36.55 22.06 -7.72
N GLY A 122 35.24 21.96 -7.41
CA GLY A 122 34.68 22.41 -6.13
C GLY A 122 33.16 22.55 -6.15
N GLY A 123 32.44 21.46 -5.91
CA GLY A 123 30.96 21.38 -5.99
C GLY A 123 30.15 22.30 -5.06
N LEU A 124 30.78 23.10 -4.20
CA LEU A 124 30.13 23.96 -3.21
C LEU A 124 29.52 25.24 -3.80
N ALA A 125 30.07 25.78 -4.89
CA ALA A 125 29.59 27.04 -5.48
C ALA A 125 28.28 26.89 -6.26
N PHE A 126 28.01 25.69 -6.78
CA PHE A 126 26.85 25.44 -7.65
C PHE A 126 25.53 25.37 -6.88
N THR A 127 25.54 24.76 -5.68
CA THR A 127 24.34 24.65 -4.82
C THR A 127 23.90 26.00 -4.26
N ALA A 128 24.85 26.86 -3.89
CA ALA A 128 24.57 28.22 -3.40
C ALA A 128 23.82 29.09 -4.43
N PHE A 129 24.11 28.94 -5.72
CA PHE A 129 23.42 29.68 -6.79
C PHE A 129 21.96 29.25 -6.98
N THR A 130 21.63 27.99 -6.70
CA THR A 130 20.25 27.49 -6.85
C THR A 130 19.28 28.12 -5.86
N GLY A 131 19.74 28.89 -4.86
CA GLY A 131 18.88 29.52 -3.86
C GLY A 131 18.23 28.52 -2.92
N ILE A 132 18.90 27.38 -2.70
CA ILE A 132 18.59 26.36 -1.69
C ILE A 132 19.70 26.44 -0.64
N PRO A 133 19.37 26.63 0.65
CA PRO A 133 20.39 26.71 1.70
C PRO A 133 21.16 25.39 1.80
N THR A 134 22.49 25.47 1.89
CA THR A 134 23.34 24.28 2.09
C THR A 134 23.28 23.79 3.54
N PRO A 135 23.58 22.50 3.83
CA PRO A 135 23.72 22.01 5.20
C PRO A 135 24.69 22.86 6.03
N ASP A 136 25.81 23.29 5.44
CA ASP A 136 26.79 24.16 6.10
C ASP A 136 26.25 25.57 6.37
N GLN A 137 25.40 26.12 5.49
CA GLN A 137 24.75 27.43 5.73
C GLN A 137 23.72 27.34 6.87
N ILE A 138 22.99 26.23 6.98
CA ILE A 138 22.05 25.99 8.07
C ILE A 138 22.80 25.70 9.38
N GLY A 139 23.84 24.87 9.33
CA GLY A 139 24.72 24.57 10.46
C GLY A 139 25.45 25.81 10.97
N ALA A 140 25.86 26.72 10.09
CA ALA A 140 26.41 28.01 10.48
C ALA A 140 25.37 28.91 11.17
N ILE A 141 24.13 28.95 10.68
CA ILE A 141 23.04 29.70 11.32
C ILE A 141 22.71 29.11 12.69
N VAL A 142 22.57 27.79 12.81
CA VAL A 142 22.31 27.08 14.07
C VAL A 142 23.47 27.24 15.03
N GLY A 143 24.71 27.09 14.57
CA GLY A 143 25.93 27.29 15.37
C GLY A 143 26.10 28.74 15.84
N THR A 144 25.72 29.73 15.03
CA THR A 144 25.66 31.13 15.50
C THR A 144 24.54 31.35 16.52
N LEU A 145 23.38 30.72 16.38
CA LEU A 145 22.29 30.82 17.36
C LEU A 145 22.67 30.14 18.69
N GLU A 146 23.28 28.96 18.66
CA GLU A 146 23.79 28.26 19.84
C GLU A 146 24.93 29.04 20.51
N GLY A 147 25.86 29.60 19.73
CA GLY A 147 26.94 30.47 20.22
C GLY A 147 26.45 31.78 20.84
N PHE A 148 25.34 32.34 20.34
CA PHE A 148 24.70 33.53 20.91
C PHE A 148 23.88 33.22 22.18
N LEU A 149 23.27 32.03 22.26
CA LEU A 149 22.49 31.57 23.41
C LEU A 149 23.36 31.11 24.58
N SER A 150 24.58 30.63 24.31
CA SER A 150 25.48 30.09 25.34
C SER A 150 26.28 31.16 26.10
N ASP A 151 26.39 32.40 25.59
CA ASP A 151 27.04 33.50 26.34
C ASP A 151 26.56 34.92 25.91
N PRO A 152 25.35 35.35 26.32
CA PRO A 152 24.76 36.65 25.93
C PRO A 152 25.53 37.88 26.47
N ALA A 153 26.52 37.70 27.35
CA ALA A 153 27.30 38.78 27.95
C ALA A 153 28.46 39.28 27.06
N LYS A 154 28.87 38.53 26.02
CA LYS A 154 29.96 38.90 25.11
C LYS A 154 29.52 39.74 23.90
N LEU A 155 28.23 40.06 23.81
CA LEU A 155 27.60 40.75 22.67
C LEU A 155 27.77 42.27 22.64
N ALA A 156 28.45 42.87 23.64
CA ALA A 156 28.45 44.31 23.84
C ALA A 156 29.85 44.95 23.91
N THR A 157 30.87 44.38 23.27
CA THR A 157 32.19 45.03 23.16
C THR A 157 32.59 45.27 21.70
N LYS A 158 32.97 46.52 21.40
CA LYS A 158 33.32 47.00 20.05
C LYS A 158 34.43 46.20 19.36
N ASP A 159 35.32 45.56 20.12
CA ASP A 159 36.44 44.77 19.58
C ASP A 159 36.00 43.42 18.98
N ASN A 160 34.87 42.85 19.44
CA ASN A 160 34.33 41.60 18.90
C ASN A 160 33.54 41.81 17.60
N VAL A 161 32.95 42.99 17.41
CA VAL A 161 32.25 43.36 16.17
C VAL A 161 33.25 43.60 15.05
N GLN A 162 34.40 44.21 15.35
CA GLN A 162 35.45 44.45 14.36
C GLN A 162 36.10 43.15 13.89
N SER A 163 36.40 42.24 14.81
CA SER A 163 36.97 40.91 14.49
C SER A 163 35.97 39.97 13.79
N ALA A 164 34.66 40.12 14.03
CA ALA A 164 33.62 39.45 13.24
C ALA A 164 33.54 39.99 11.80
N ILE A 165 33.71 41.31 11.60
CA ILE A 165 33.73 41.93 10.27
C ILE A 165 35.03 41.58 9.52
N ASP A 166 36.17 41.53 10.22
CA ASP A 166 37.46 41.18 9.64
C ASP A 166 37.58 39.67 9.36
N GLY A 167 36.95 38.81 10.18
CA GLY A 167 36.83 37.37 9.92
C GLY A 167 35.95 37.06 8.70
N VAL A 168 34.88 37.83 8.49
CA VAL A 168 34.03 37.76 7.29
C VAL A 168 34.76 38.30 6.05
N LYS A 169 35.60 39.34 6.19
CA LYS A 169 36.46 39.85 5.11
C LYS A 169 37.63 38.91 4.78
N GLY A 170 38.17 38.20 5.77
CA GLY A 170 39.25 37.22 5.60
C GLY A 170 38.80 35.97 4.84
N LEU A 171 37.53 35.57 4.99
CA LEU A 171 36.92 34.50 4.19
C LEU A 171 36.63 34.89 2.73
N LEU A 172 36.63 36.20 2.42
CA LEU A 172 36.43 36.73 1.07
C LEU A 172 37.75 36.97 0.32
N LYS A 173 38.91 36.86 0.98
CA LYS A 173 40.22 37.07 0.37
C LYS A 173 41.14 35.89 0.63
N GLU A 174 41.01 34.86 -0.22
CA GLU A 174 42.14 34.08 -0.75
C GLU A 174 41.66 33.06 -1.81
N LYS A 175 41.72 33.44 -3.09
CA LYS A 175 42.56 32.80 -4.13
C LYS A 175 42.22 33.39 -5.50
N ASP A 176 43.11 34.27 -5.97
CA ASP A 176 43.27 34.67 -7.36
C ASP A 176 43.72 33.46 -8.20
N GLY A 177 42.75 32.65 -8.61
CA GLY A 177 42.84 31.70 -9.71
C GLY A 177 41.50 31.75 -10.42
N GLU A 178 41.52 31.98 -11.74
CA GLU A 178 40.36 32.18 -12.63
C GLU A 178 39.14 31.33 -12.23
N SER A 179 38.32 31.88 -11.33
CA SER A 179 36.99 31.38 -11.04
C SER A 179 36.08 32.14 -11.98
N ALA A 180 35.79 31.52 -13.12
CA ALA A 180 34.68 31.96 -13.95
C ALA A 180 33.45 32.17 -13.04
N ASN A 181 32.89 33.37 -13.06
CA ASN A 181 31.75 33.75 -12.24
C ASN A 181 30.59 32.79 -12.54
N VAL A 182 30.30 31.86 -11.63
CA VAL A 182 29.21 30.87 -11.79
C VAL A 182 27.87 31.48 -12.24
N PRO A 183 27.45 32.67 -11.76
CA PRO A 183 26.26 33.36 -12.27
C PRO A 183 26.34 33.76 -13.74
N GLU A 184 27.52 34.18 -14.22
CA GLU A 184 27.72 34.59 -15.62
C GLU A 184 27.61 33.39 -16.56
N GLU A 185 28.18 32.26 -16.19
CA GLU A 185 28.14 31.02 -16.98
C GLU A 185 26.74 30.41 -17.05
N ILE A 186 25.97 30.48 -15.96
CA ILE A 186 24.56 30.05 -15.98
C ILE A 186 23.73 30.99 -16.86
N ASN A 187 24.00 32.29 -16.84
CA ASN A 187 23.35 33.23 -17.76
C ASN A 187 23.80 33.01 -19.21
N ALA A 188 25.05 32.63 -19.45
CA ALA A 188 25.57 32.27 -20.77
C ALA A 188 24.85 31.02 -21.30
N PHE A 189 24.72 29.98 -20.47
CA PHE A 189 23.94 28.79 -20.80
C PHE A 189 22.49 29.15 -21.15
N ARG A 190 21.81 29.97 -20.32
CA ARG A 190 20.42 30.41 -20.58
C ARG A 190 20.29 31.10 -21.93
N LYS A 191 21.18 32.06 -22.23
CA LYS A 191 21.20 32.77 -23.52
C LYS A 191 21.46 31.84 -24.70
N ALA A 192 22.43 30.92 -24.56
CA ALA A 192 22.74 29.94 -25.61
C ALA A 192 21.54 29.01 -25.86
N PHE A 193 20.87 28.58 -24.80
CA PHE A 193 19.70 27.71 -24.88
C PHE A 193 18.47 28.45 -25.45
N ASP A 194 18.21 29.69 -25.04
CA ASP A 194 17.16 30.54 -25.63
C ASP A 194 17.37 30.71 -27.14
N GLY A 195 18.62 31.00 -27.56
CA GLY A 195 18.98 31.09 -28.98
C GLY A 195 18.84 29.75 -29.72
N LEU A 196 19.05 28.63 -29.04
CA LEU A 196 18.82 27.30 -29.60
C LEU A 196 17.32 27.03 -29.84
N LEU A 197 16.45 27.40 -28.90
CA LEU A 197 14.99 27.29 -29.05
C LEU A 197 14.46 28.15 -30.21
N GLU A 198 14.97 29.38 -30.35
CA GLU A 198 14.61 30.27 -31.46
C GLU A 198 14.99 29.69 -32.82
N LYS A 199 16.22 29.19 -32.96
CA LYS A 199 16.67 28.52 -34.18
C LYS A 199 15.90 27.22 -34.46
N ALA A 200 15.38 26.58 -33.42
CA ALA A 200 14.53 25.40 -33.53
C ALA A 200 13.08 25.71 -33.96
N GLY A 201 12.67 26.98 -33.94
CA GLY A 201 11.29 27.39 -34.15
C GLY A 201 10.36 26.92 -33.03
N VAL A 202 10.87 26.78 -31.81
CA VAL A 202 10.12 26.35 -30.63
C VAL A 202 9.71 27.58 -29.82
N GLU A 203 8.41 27.86 -29.78
CA GLU A 203 7.84 28.96 -28.98
C GLU A 203 7.56 28.55 -27.54
N GLN A 204 7.45 27.24 -27.26
CA GLN A 204 7.37 26.70 -25.90
C GLN A 204 7.96 25.29 -25.83
N LEU A 205 8.85 25.05 -24.88
CA LEU A 205 9.39 23.73 -24.56
C LEU A 205 8.67 23.19 -23.32
N VAL A 206 8.00 22.04 -23.44
CA VAL A 206 7.35 21.33 -22.33
C VAL A 206 8.14 20.06 -22.04
N VAL A 207 8.74 19.98 -20.86
CA VAL A 207 9.50 18.81 -20.41
C VAL A 207 8.65 18.01 -19.42
N LEU A 208 8.28 16.79 -19.80
CA LEU A 208 7.49 15.86 -19.00
C LEU A 208 8.46 14.92 -18.27
N ILE A 209 8.53 15.05 -16.94
CA ILE A 209 9.43 14.27 -16.09
C ILE A 209 8.62 13.19 -15.36
N ASP A 210 9.01 11.93 -15.51
CA ASP A 210 8.34 10.77 -14.90
C ASP A 210 9.29 9.88 -14.10
N ASP A 211 8.71 8.98 -13.30
CA ASP A 211 9.37 7.94 -12.50
C ASP A 211 10.43 8.47 -11.51
N LEU A 212 10.31 9.72 -11.05
CA LEU A 212 11.19 10.25 -9.99
C LEU A 212 11.05 9.50 -8.67
N ASP A 213 9.86 8.96 -8.39
CA ASP A 213 9.57 8.15 -7.21
C ASP A 213 10.25 6.76 -7.24
N ARG A 214 10.86 6.36 -8.37
CA ARG A 214 11.67 5.14 -8.50
C ARG A 214 13.18 5.40 -8.39
N CYS A 215 13.61 6.65 -8.46
CA CYS A 215 15.00 7.03 -8.35
C CYS A 215 15.55 6.81 -6.93
N LEU A 216 16.87 6.67 -6.81
CA LEU A 216 17.54 6.87 -5.53
C LEU A 216 17.29 8.31 -5.04
N PRO A 217 17.20 8.53 -3.70
CA PRO A 217 16.97 9.84 -3.11
C PRO A 217 17.81 10.97 -3.71
N ASP A 218 19.13 10.79 -3.79
CA ASP A 218 20.03 11.83 -4.33
C ASP A 218 19.72 12.14 -5.79
N THR A 219 19.48 11.11 -6.62
CA THR A 219 19.11 11.28 -8.04
C THR A 219 17.78 12.02 -8.19
N ALA A 220 16.79 11.74 -7.34
CA ALA A 220 15.49 12.43 -7.38
C ALA A 220 15.64 13.92 -7.05
N ILE A 221 16.39 14.24 -5.99
CA ILE A 221 16.65 15.63 -5.57
C ILE A 221 17.48 16.36 -6.61
N GLU A 222 18.57 15.77 -7.09
CA GLU A 222 19.39 16.37 -8.16
C GLU A 222 18.56 16.67 -9.41
N THR A 223 17.67 15.75 -9.82
CA THR A 223 16.80 15.98 -10.98
C THR A 223 15.84 17.16 -10.76
N LEU A 224 15.22 17.26 -9.58
CA LEU A 224 14.35 18.39 -9.24
C LEU A 224 15.12 19.72 -9.15
N GLU A 225 16.35 19.71 -8.67
CA GLU A 225 17.23 20.88 -8.67
C GLU A 225 17.63 21.30 -10.09
N ALA A 226 17.83 20.34 -10.99
CA ALA A 226 18.13 20.61 -12.39
C ALA A 226 16.96 21.27 -13.11
N VAL A 227 15.72 20.88 -12.81
CA VAL A 227 14.50 21.57 -13.28
C VAL A 227 14.57 23.06 -12.94
N ARG A 228 14.95 23.41 -11.71
CA ARG A 228 15.03 24.81 -11.27
C ARG A 228 16.03 25.64 -12.09
N LEU A 229 17.11 25.06 -12.60
CA LEU A 229 18.06 25.77 -13.47
C LEU A 229 17.39 26.24 -14.77
N PHE A 230 16.53 25.38 -15.33
CA PHE A 230 15.82 25.65 -16.57
C PHE A 230 14.58 26.53 -16.39
N VAL A 231 13.90 26.49 -15.24
CA VAL A 231 12.70 27.31 -14.93
C VAL A 231 13.00 28.82 -14.91
N PHE A 232 14.24 29.25 -15.12
CA PHE A 232 14.56 30.66 -15.35
C PHE A 232 14.84 30.99 -16.81
N THR A 233 14.71 30.01 -17.69
CA THR A 233 14.82 30.14 -19.15
C THR A 233 13.45 30.45 -19.71
N SER A 234 13.36 31.45 -20.57
CA SER A 234 12.08 31.88 -21.15
C SER A 234 11.46 30.73 -21.95
N ARG A 235 10.13 30.64 -22.00
CA ARG A 235 9.41 29.65 -22.83
C ARG A 235 9.60 28.18 -22.43
N THR A 236 9.98 27.88 -21.19
CA THR A 236 10.16 26.49 -20.71
C THR A 236 9.16 26.12 -19.62
N ALA A 237 8.52 24.96 -19.73
CA ALA A 237 7.61 24.44 -18.73
C ALA A 237 7.98 23.00 -18.36
N PHE A 238 7.94 22.69 -17.07
CA PHE A 238 8.22 21.36 -16.55
C PHE A 238 6.95 20.77 -15.95
N VAL A 239 6.59 19.55 -16.33
CA VAL A 239 5.50 18.80 -15.70
C VAL A 239 6.12 17.56 -15.04
N VAL A 240 6.10 17.53 -13.72
CA VAL A 240 6.80 16.54 -12.90
C VAL A 240 5.79 15.58 -12.27
N ALA A 241 5.79 14.34 -12.71
CA ALA A 241 5.02 13.26 -12.09
C ALA A 241 5.83 12.59 -10.97
N ALA A 242 5.31 12.64 -9.74
CA ALA A 242 5.96 11.99 -8.61
C ALA A 242 4.98 11.63 -7.48
N ASP A 243 5.32 10.60 -6.70
CA ASP A 243 4.69 10.35 -5.40
C ASP A 243 5.26 11.31 -4.35
N GLU A 244 4.41 12.14 -3.76
CA GLU A 244 4.79 13.17 -2.78
C GLU A 244 5.49 12.56 -1.56
N ALA A 245 5.04 11.40 -1.07
CA ALA A 245 5.64 10.75 0.10
C ALA A 245 7.06 10.23 -0.21
N MET A 246 7.28 9.74 -1.44
CA MET A 246 8.61 9.29 -1.87
C MET A 246 9.58 10.47 -2.04
N ILE A 247 9.11 11.60 -2.55
CA ILE A 247 9.96 12.80 -2.62
C ILE A 247 10.24 13.36 -1.22
N GLU A 248 9.24 13.40 -0.32
CA GLU A 248 9.48 13.80 1.07
C GLU A 248 10.56 12.92 1.73
N TYR A 249 10.49 11.61 1.52
CA TYR A 249 11.53 10.67 1.98
C TYR A 249 12.89 10.99 1.36
N ALA A 250 12.95 11.28 0.06
CA ALA A 250 14.19 11.62 -0.63
C ALA A 250 14.84 12.87 -0.04
N VAL A 251 14.05 13.93 0.24
CA VAL A 251 14.54 15.16 0.86
C VAL A 251 15.12 14.88 2.26
N ARG A 252 14.41 14.11 3.09
CA ARG A 252 14.89 13.79 4.46
C ARG A 252 16.20 13.01 4.45
N LYS A 253 16.37 12.10 3.49
CA LYS A 253 17.62 11.33 3.37
C LYS A 253 18.77 12.20 2.86
N HIS A 254 18.50 13.09 1.90
CA HIS A 254 19.50 13.98 1.35
C HIS A 254 19.96 15.05 2.36
N PHE A 255 19.11 15.40 3.33
CA PHE A 255 19.39 16.37 4.38
C PHE A 255 19.08 15.79 5.78
N PRO A 256 19.96 14.93 6.33
CA PRO A 256 19.68 14.17 7.56
C PRO A 256 19.65 15.01 8.84
N ASP A 257 20.37 16.15 8.88
CA ASP A 257 20.51 16.99 10.07
C ASP A 257 19.44 18.08 10.19
N LEU A 258 18.39 18.00 9.37
CA LEU A 258 17.32 19.00 9.40
C LEU A 258 16.32 18.70 10.53
N PRO A 259 15.83 19.73 11.24
CA PRO A 259 14.73 19.56 12.16
C PRO A 259 13.50 19.02 11.41
N ASP A 260 12.80 18.04 12.01
CA ASP A 260 11.63 17.39 11.41
C ASP A 260 10.54 18.41 11.00
N THR A 261 10.49 19.56 11.66
CA THR A 261 9.55 20.65 11.39
C THR A 261 10.22 22.01 11.40
N THR A 262 9.89 22.86 10.44
CA THR A 262 10.18 24.31 10.46
C THR A 262 8.86 25.06 10.49
N GLY A 263 8.18 25.03 11.66
CA GLY A 263 6.84 25.59 11.83
C GLY A 263 5.73 24.54 11.67
N PRO A 264 4.55 24.87 11.09
CA PRO A 264 3.40 23.96 11.00
C PRO A 264 3.54 22.85 9.94
N GLN A 265 4.52 22.96 9.03
CA GLN A 265 4.79 21.96 7.98
C GLN A 265 6.19 21.37 8.14
N THR A 266 6.39 20.19 7.54
CA THR A 266 7.72 19.56 7.46
C THR A 266 8.63 20.37 6.53
N TYR A 267 9.94 20.36 6.78
CA TYR A 267 10.90 21.00 5.87
C TYR A 267 10.79 20.44 4.44
N ALA A 268 10.56 19.13 4.32
CA ALA A 268 10.42 18.46 3.04
C ALA A 268 9.29 19.02 2.18
N ARG A 269 8.16 19.40 2.79
CA ARG A 269 7.06 20.08 2.07
C ARG A 269 7.44 21.49 1.66
N ASN A 270 8.06 22.26 2.55
CA ASN A 270 8.55 23.61 2.22
C ASN A 270 9.59 23.57 1.08
N TYR A 271 10.40 22.51 1.02
CA TYR A 271 11.36 22.27 -0.06
C TYR A 271 10.64 21.99 -1.39
N LEU A 272 9.62 21.11 -1.38
CA LEU A 272 8.79 20.80 -2.55
C LEU A 272 8.03 22.02 -3.08
N GLU A 273 7.41 22.81 -2.21
CA GLU A 273 6.68 24.04 -2.59
C GLU A 273 7.57 25.06 -3.31
N LYS A 274 8.87 25.09 -3.00
CA LYS A 274 9.82 25.98 -3.70
C LYS A 274 10.21 25.48 -5.09
N LEU A 275 10.09 24.18 -5.35
CA LEU A 275 10.48 23.56 -6.62
C LEU A 275 9.29 23.37 -7.56
N ILE A 276 8.10 23.15 -7.00
CA ILE A 276 6.85 22.92 -7.72
C ILE A 276 5.93 24.12 -7.48
N GLN A 277 5.79 25.00 -8.47
CA GLN A 277 4.96 26.19 -8.34
C GLN A 277 3.46 25.85 -8.39
N VAL A 278 3.06 24.86 -9.19
CA VAL A 278 1.64 24.51 -9.37
C VAL A 278 1.40 23.01 -9.12
N PRO A 279 0.92 22.61 -7.93
CA PRO A 279 0.64 21.21 -7.64
C PRO A 279 -0.77 20.78 -8.09
N PHE A 280 -0.86 19.69 -8.86
CA PHE A 280 -2.09 18.97 -9.16
C PHE A 280 -2.03 17.59 -8.49
N ARG A 281 -3.11 17.20 -7.80
CA ARG A 281 -3.21 15.87 -7.19
C ARG A 281 -4.26 15.04 -7.92
N ILE A 282 -3.88 13.84 -8.37
CA ILE A 282 -4.81 12.87 -8.94
C ILE A 282 -5.68 12.32 -7.80
N PRO A 283 -7.02 12.44 -7.88
CA PRO A 283 -7.91 11.93 -6.85
C PRO A 283 -7.97 10.40 -6.88
N ALA A 284 -8.15 9.79 -5.71
CA ALA A 284 -8.49 8.37 -5.60
C ALA A 284 -9.90 8.11 -6.15
N LEU A 285 -10.12 6.93 -6.72
CA LEU A 285 -11.43 6.54 -7.24
C LEU A 285 -12.41 6.25 -6.09
N GLY A 286 -13.63 6.79 -6.19
CA GLY A 286 -14.76 6.40 -5.35
C GLY A 286 -15.38 5.09 -5.79
N ASP A 287 -16.50 4.70 -5.15
CA ASP A 287 -17.24 3.47 -5.48
C ASP A 287 -17.78 3.50 -6.91
N THR A 288 -18.50 4.57 -7.27
CA THR A 288 -19.08 4.75 -8.61
C THR A 288 -18.00 4.70 -9.68
N GLU A 289 -16.91 5.44 -9.50
CA GLU A 289 -15.78 5.49 -10.42
C GLU A 289 -15.10 4.13 -10.54
N THR A 290 -14.89 3.42 -9.42
CA THR A 290 -14.32 2.08 -9.41
C THR A 290 -15.19 1.09 -10.17
N ARG A 291 -16.51 1.10 -9.98
CA ARG A 291 -17.46 0.23 -10.71
C ARG A 291 -17.46 0.53 -12.20
N ILE A 292 -17.50 1.81 -12.59
CA ILE A 292 -17.39 2.21 -13.98
C ILE A 292 -16.07 1.69 -14.57
N TYR A 293 -14.96 1.87 -13.86
CA TYR A 293 -13.65 1.44 -14.30
C TYR A 293 -13.52 -0.08 -14.46
N VAL A 294 -13.97 -0.86 -13.48
CA VAL A 294 -14.00 -2.32 -13.56
C VAL A 294 -14.85 -2.79 -14.74
N THR A 295 -16.02 -2.17 -14.95
CA THR A 295 -16.89 -2.48 -16.09
C THR A 295 -16.17 -2.22 -17.41
N LEU A 296 -15.53 -1.05 -17.57
CA LEU A 296 -14.80 -0.70 -18.79
C LEU A 296 -13.62 -1.65 -19.04
N LEU A 297 -12.84 -2.00 -18.02
CA LEU A 297 -11.73 -2.95 -18.14
C LEU A 297 -12.21 -4.33 -18.61
N LEU A 298 -13.30 -4.84 -18.02
CA LEU A 298 -13.86 -6.15 -18.34
C LEU A 298 -14.63 -6.19 -19.67
N VAL A 299 -15.17 -5.07 -20.14
CA VAL A 299 -15.80 -5.00 -21.48
C VAL A 299 -14.74 -4.80 -22.56
N GLY A 300 -13.76 -3.93 -22.33
CA GLY A 300 -12.63 -3.74 -23.26
C GLY A 300 -11.82 -5.02 -23.43
N ALA A 301 -11.69 -5.80 -22.36
CA ALA A 301 -11.16 -7.17 -22.39
C ALA A 301 -11.79 -8.10 -23.42
N GLU A 302 -13.11 -8.04 -23.52
CA GLU A 302 -13.92 -8.95 -24.32
C GLU A 302 -14.01 -8.46 -25.75
N LEU A 303 -14.25 -7.16 -25.95
CA LEU A 303 -14.48 -6.57 -27.27
C LEU A 303 -13.19 -6.17 -27.97
N GLY A 304 -12.14 -5.87 -27.21
CA GLY A 304 -10.90 -5.26 -27.69
C GLY A 304 -10.95 -3.73 -27.63
N ASP A 305 -9.81 -3.11 -27.32
CA ASP A 305 -9.72 -1.66 -27.07
C ASP A 305 -10.09 -0.79 -28.29
N ASN A 306 -9.99 -1.33 -29.50
CA ASN A 306 -10.29 -0.61 -30.75
C ASN A 306 -11.74 -0.80 -31.24
N ASP A 307 -12.61 -1.50 -30.50
CA ASP A 307 -13.98 -1.75 -30.93
C ASP A 307 -14.83 -0.45 -30.91
N PRO A 308 -15.52 -0.06 -32.00
CA PRO A 308 -16.34 1.14 -32.03
C PRO A 308 -17.46 1.19 -30.98
N ALA A 309 -18.05 0.03 -30.64
CA ALA A 309 -19.07 -0.05 -29.62
C ALA A 309 -18.48 0.20 -28.22
N PHE A 310 -17.26 -0.29 -27.99
CA PHE A 310 -16.53 -0.02 -26.75
C PHE A 310 -16.19 1.47 -26.61
N ASN A 311 -15.72 2.12 -27.69
CA ASN A 311 -15.49 3.57 -27.70
C ASN A 311 -16.76 4.38 -27.39
N THR A 312 -17.91 3.92 -27.90
CA THR A 312 -19.22 4.53 -27.58
C THR A 312 -19.54 4.38 -26.09
N LEU A 313 -19.30 3.20 -25.51
CA LEU A 313 -19.49 2.96 -24.08
C LEU A 313 -18.56 3.82 -23.21
N ILE A 314 -17.30 4.00 -23.62
CA ILE A 314 -16.36 4.92 -22.95
C ILE A 314 -16.96 6.34 -22.94
N GLY A 315 -17.53 6.82 -24.05
CA GLY A 315 -18.20 8.12 -24.10
C GLY A 315 -19.33 8.24 -23.08
N VAL A 316 -20.20 7.23 -22.97
CA VAL A 316 -21.28 7.18 -21.98
C VAL A 316 -20.74 7.19 -20.54
N ALA A 317 -19.68 6.41 -20.29
CA ALA A 317 -19.03 6.35 -18.99
C ALA A 317 -18.42 7.71 -18.59
N ARG A 318 -17.75 8.40 -19.52
CA ARG A 318 -17.15 9.72 -19.29
C ARG A 318 -18.20 10.75 -18.91
N GLU A 319 -19.36 10.76 -19.56
CA GLU A 319 -20.44 11.68 -19.17
C GLU A 319 -20.91 11.44 -17.73
N ARG A 320 -20.97 10.19 -17.27
CA ARG A 320 -21.28 9.88 -15.87
C ARG A 320 -20.17 10.30 -14.91
N LEU A 321 -18.91 10.07 -15.28
CA LEU A 321 -17.73 10.43 -14.48
C LEU A 321 -17.54 11.95 -14.31
N LYS A 322 -18.19 12.80 -15.12
CA LYS A 322 -18.24 14.24 -14.86
C LYS A 322 -19.00 14.61 -13.59
N ARG A 323 -20.00 13.81 -13.20
CA ARG A 323 -20.89 14.05 -12.04
C ARG A 323 -21.25 12.73 -11.32
N PRO A 324 -20.28 12.01 -10.75
CA PRO A 324 -20.48 10.70 -10.11
C PRO A 324 -21.35 10.77 -8.84
N TRP A 325 -21.50 11.96 -8.23
CA TRP A 325 -22.42 12.16 -7.09
C TRP A 325 -23.90 12.29 -7.48
N LYS A 326 -24.20 12.52 -8.77
CA LYS A 326 -25.57 12.54 -9.31
C LYS A 326 -25.90 11.29 -10.12
N SER A 327 -24.89 10.69 -10.72
CA SER A 327 -25.03 9.56 -11.63
C SER A 327 -24.49 8.30 -10.95
N GLY A 328 -25.29 7.23 -10.89
CA GLY A 328 -24.78 5.93 -10.44
C GLY A 328 -23.81 5.30 -11.46
N ALA A 329 -23.24 4.14 -11.10
CA ALA A 329 -22.43 3.33 -12.01
C ALA A 329 -23.18 2.96 -13.30
N LEU A 330 -22.47 2.44 -14.32
CA LEU A 330 -23.09 2.03 -15.58
C LEU A 330 -24.18 0.97 -15.34
N ASP A 331 -25.42 1.28 -15.73
CA ASP A 331 -26.54 0.34 -15.67
C ASP A 331 -26.67 -0.47 -16.95
N SER A 332 -27.37 -1.61 -16.87
CA SER A 332 -27.58 -2.51 -18.01
C SER A 332 -28.29 -1.83 -19.19
N ALA A 333 -29.16 -0.84 -18.93
CA ALA A 333 -29.86 -0.10 -19.98
C ALA A 333 -28.88 0.73 -20.80
N SER A 334 -27.99 1.47 -20.14
CA SER A 334 -26.98 2.30 -20.79
C SER A 334 -25.95 1.48 -21.55
N VAL A 335 -25.54 0.35 -20.98
CA VAL A 335 -24.65 -0.60 -21.68
C VAL A 335 -25.32 -1.19 -22.90
N ARG A 336 -26.60 -1.56 -22.82
CA ARG A 336 -27.35 -2.08 -23.97
C ARG A 336 -27.49 -1.05 -25.08
N THR A 337 -27.78 0.20 -24.74
CA THR A 337 -27.84 1.30 -25.71
C THR A 337 -26.49 1.53 -26.39
N ALA A 338 -25.38 1.46 -25.65
CA ALA A 338 -24.05 1.70 -26.19
C ALA A 338 -23.50 0.52 -27.02
N LEU A 339 -23.76 -0.72 -26.60
CA LEU A 339 -23.17 -1.92 -27.21
C LEU A 339 -24.07 -2.61 -28.24
N GLY A 340 -25.36 -2.28 -28.30
CA GLY A 340 -26.33 -2.91 -29.19
C GLY A 340 -26.34 -4.43 -29.04
N ASP A 341 -26.18 -5.15 -30.15
CA ASP A 341 -26.17 -6.63 -30.19
C ASP A 341 -25.03 -7.25 -29.37
N LYS A 342 -23.96 -6.50 -29.09
CA LYS A 342 -22.83 -6.96 -28.27
C LYS A 342 -23.07 -6.84 -26.77
N ALA A 343 -24.21 -6.29 -26.34
CA ALA A 343 -24.50 -6.05 -24.93
C ALA A 343 -24.48 -7.32 -24.07
N THR A 344 -24.84 -8.47 -24.64
CA THR A 344 -24.81 -9.77 -23.96
C THR A 344 -23.40 -10.14 -23.48
N ARG A 345 -22.36 -9.72 -24.20
CA ARG A 345 -20.95 -9.94 -23.84
C ARG A 345 -20.52 -9.14 -22.62
N ALA A 346 -21.24 -8.07 -22.27
CA ALA A 346 -20.95 -7.22 -21.11
C ALA A 346 -21.71 -7.61 -19.83
N ASN A 347 -22.66 -8.56 -19.90
CA ASN A 347 -23.48 -8.93 -18.75
C ASN A 347 -22.63 -9.45 -17.57
N ASN A 348 -21.64 -10.30 -17.85
CA ASN A 348 -20.74 -10.84 -16.82
C ASN A 348 -19.88 -9.72 -16.21
N ALA A 349 -19.43 -8.76 -17.03
CA ALA A 349 -18.66 -7.61 -16.57
C ALA A 349 -19.46 -6.73 -15.61
N LEU A 350 -20.72 -6.45 -15.95
CA LEU A 350 -21.64 -5.68 -15.10
C LEU A 350 -21.92 -6.40 -13.78
N ALA A 351 -22.29 -7.68 -13.84
CA ALA A 351 -22.60 -8.46 -12.65
C ALA A 351 -21.38 -8.55 -11.71
N LEU A 352 -20.19 -8.83 -12.26
CA LEU A 352 -18.97 -8.90 -11.48
C LEU A 352 -18.59 -7.54 -10.89
N SER A 353 -18.69 -6.47 -11.67
CA SER A 353 -18.42 -5.10 -11.23
C SER A 353 -19.34 -4.68 -10.08
N ASP A 354 -20.63 -4.97 -10.16
CA ASP A 354 -21.60 -4.67 -9.11
C ASP A 354 -21.33 -5.47 -7.84
N GLN A 355 -20.88 -6.72 -7.99
CA GLN A 355 -20.57 -7.59 -6.88
C GLN A 355 -19.31 -7.15 -6.12
N ILE A 356 -18.21 -6.87 -6.82
CA ILE A 356 -16.90 -6.62 -6.18
C ILE A 356 -16.57 -5.14 -6.01
N GLY A 357 -17.20 -4.26 -6.78
CA GLY A 357 -16.89 -2.83 -6.86
C GLY A 357 -16.79 -2.13 -5.51
N PRO A 358 -17.79 -2.23 -4.62
CA PRO A 358 -17.77 -1.52 -3.34
C PRO A 358 -16.60 -1.89 -2.42
N ILE A 359 -16.35 -3.20 -2.24
CA ILE A 359 -15.26 -3.67 -1.39
C ILE A 359 -13.91 -3.46 -2.07
N LEU A 360 -13.85 -3.58 -3.40
CA LEU A 360 -12.64 -3.33 -4.15
C LEU A 360 -12.26 -1.84 -4.09
N ALA A 361 -13.21 -0.91 -4.17
CA ALA A 361 -12.99 0.52 -4.04
C ALA A 361 -12.39 0.87 -2.67
N SER A 362 -13.05 0.42 -1.58
CA SER A 362 -12.56 0.68 -0.23
C SER A 362 -11.23 -0.03 0.07
N GLY A 363 -11.10 -1.29 -0.35
CA GLY A 363 -9.92 -2.12 -0.08
C GLY A 363 -8.68 -1.64 -0.83
N THR A 364 -8.83 -1.19 -2.08
CA THR A 364 -7.73 -0.61 -2.86
C THR A 364 -7.49 0.87 -2.59
N LYS A 365 -8.33 1.50 -1.75
CA LYS A 365 -8.37 2.96 -1.54
C LYS A 365 -8.47 3.72 -2.87
N GLY A 366 -9.23 3.18 -3.83
CA GLY A 366 -9.42 3.77 -5.15
C GLY A 366 -8.20 3.73 -6.08
N ASN A 367 -7.20 2.88 -5.83
CA ASN A 367 -5.99 2.80 -6.65
C ASN A 367 -6.22 1.97 -7.93
N PRO A 368 -6.13 2.57 -9.15
CA PRO A 368 -6.43 1.88 -10.41
C PRO A 368 -5.54 0.67 -10.70
N ARG A 369 -4.24 0.76 -10.39
CA ARG A 369 -3.29 -0.34 -10.58
C ARG A 369 -3.64 -1.53 -9.69
N GLN A 370 -3.99 -1.28 -8.43
CA GLN A 370 -4.37 -2.33 -7.49
C GLN A 370 -5.68 -3.03 -7.92
N ILE A 371 -6.62 -2.27 -8.51
CA ILE A 371 -7.85 -2.78 -9.16
C ILE A 371 -7.50 -3.69 -10.34
N LYS A 372 -6.70 -3.23 -11.32
CA LYS A 372 -6.24 -4.06 -12.45
C LYS A 372 -5.56 -5.34 -11.96
N ARG A 373 -4.66 -5.24 -10.98
CA ARG A 373 -3.97 -6.40 -10.38
C ARG A 373 -4.96 -7.39 -9.77
N PHE A 374 -6.01 -6.91 -9.10
CA PHE A 374 -7.05 -7.79 -8.55
C PHE A 374 -7.72 -8.61 -9.67
N LEU A 375 -8.19 -7.91 -10.71
CA LEU A 375 -8.88 -8.54 -11.85
C LEU A 375 -7.97 -9.51 -12.61
N ASN A 376 -6.70 -9.15 -12.81
CA ASN A 376 -5.73 -10.04 -13.43
C ASN A 376 -5.50 -11.31 -12.60
N THR A 377 -5.30 -11.19 -11.29
CA THR A 377 -5.16 -12.36 -10.41
C THR A 377 -6.42 -13.22 -10.45
N LEU A 378 -7.61 -12.62 -10.49
CA LEU A 378 -8.88 -13.34 -10.55
C LEU A 378 -8.98 -14.20 -11.83
N VAL A 379 -8.72 -13.59 -12.99
CA VAL A 379 -8.75 -14.28 -14.29
C VAL A 379 -7.65 -15.34 -14.40
N LEU A 380 -6.44 -15.05 -13.90
CA LEU A 380 -5.33 -16.01 -13.92
C LEU A 380 -5.65 -17.24 -13.07
N ARG A 381 -6.26 -17.05 -11.89
CA ARG A 381 -6.67 -18.12 -10.99
C ARG A 381 -7.75 -19.00 -11.62
N GLN A 382 -8.79 -18.40 -12.20
CA GLN A 382 -9.82 -19.16 -12.93
C GLN A 382 -9.20 -20.00 -14.05
N ARG A 383 -8.35 -19.41 -14.90
CA ARG A 383 -7.68 -20.13 -15.99
C ARG A 383 -6.75 -21.23 -15.49
N THR A 384 -6.13 -21.04 -14.34
CA THR A 384 -5.30 -22.06 -13.71
C THR A 384 -6.15 -23.25 -13.25
N ALA A 385 -7.36 -23.01 -12.73
CA ALA A 385 -8.30 -24.06 -12.37
C ALA A 385 -8.77 -24.85 -13.61
N GLU A 386 -9.14 -24.14 -14.68
CA GLU A 386 -9.50 -24.73 -15.98
C GLU A 386 -8.36 -25.60 -16.53
N ALA A 387 -7.13 -25.08 -16.56
CA ALA A 387 -5.95 -25.80 -17.04
C ALA A 387 -5.59 -27.02 -16.18
N ARG A 388 -5.93 -27.00 -14.88
CA ARG A 388 -5.73 -28.12 -13.96
C ARG A 388 -6.90 -29.12 -13.98
N GLY A 389 -7.95 -28.88 -14.78
CA GLY A 389 -9.05 -29.82 -14.99
C GLY A 389 -10.17 -29.78 -13.95
N PHE A 390 -10.23 -28.74 -13.11
CA PHE A 390 -11.31 -28.54 -12.12
C PHE A 390 -11.95 -27.15 -12.22
N GLY A 391 -11.90 -26.53 -13.41
CA GLY A 391 -12.47 -25.19 -13.65
C GLY A 391 -13.97 -25.11 -13.34
N ASP A 392 -14.72 -26.18 -13.59
CA ASP A 392 -16.17 -26.26 -13.32
C ASP A 392 -16.50 -26.15 -11.82
N ASP A 393 -15.54 -26.49 -10.95
CA ASP A 393 -15.69 -26.40 -9.50
C ASP A 393 -15.42 -24.96 -8.98
N VAL A 394 -14.92 -24.07 -9.83
CA VAL A 394 -14.50 -22.70 -9.45
C VAL A 394 -15.39 -21.65 -10.13
N LYS A 395 -16.43 -21.23 -9.41
CA LYS A 395 -17.33 -20.15 -9.86
C LYS A 395 -16.66 -18.79 -9.67
N LEU A 396 -16.58 -17.99 -10.74
CA LEU A 396 -15.93 -16.67 -10.72
C LEU A 396 -16.47 -15.72 -9.63
N PRO A 397 -17.80 -15.60 -9.39
CA PRO A 397 -18.33 -14.81 -8.27
C PRO A 397 -17.83 -15.24 -6.90
N VAL A 398 -17.76 -16.55 -6.64
CA VAL A 398 -17.33 -17.12 -5.35
C VAL A 398 -15.84 -16.85 -5.15
N LEU A 399 -15.03 -17.11 -6.18
CA LEU A 399 -13.60 -16.83 -6.17
C LEU A 399 -13.32 -15.35 -5.90
N ALA A 400 -14.07 -14.45 -6.55
CA ALA A 400 -13.89 -13.02 -6.39
C ALA A 400 -14.21 -12.55 -4.96
N LYS A 401 -15.32 -13.01 -4.36
CA LYS A 401 -15.66 -12.68 -2.97
C LYS A 401 -14.59 -13.19 -1.99
N LEU A 402 -14.12 -14.42 -2.18
CA LEU A 402 -13.06 -14.99 -1.35
C LEU A 402 -11.73 -14.23 -1.49
N MET A 403 -11.36 -13.82 -2.71
CA MET A 403 -10.17 -13.00 -2.96
C MET A 403 -10.24 -11.61 -2.32
N LEU A 404 -11.43 -11.01 -2.20
CA LEU A 404 -11.60 -9.76 -1.45
C LEU A 404 -11.24 -9.94 0.03
N ALA A 405 -11.67 -11.04 0.64
CA ALA A 405 -11.29 -11.37 2.02
C ALA A 405 -9.78 -11.63 2.12
N GLU A 406 -9.21 -12.46 1.24
CA GLU A 406 -7.77 -12.77 1.23
C GLU A 406 -6.91 -11.51 1.19
N ARG A 407 -7.29 -10.53 0.36
CA ARG A 407 -6.48 -9.34 0.12
C ARG A 407 -6.69 -8.23 1.16
N PHE A 408 -7.92 -8.03 1.63
CA PHE A 408 -8.28 -6.87 2.45
C PHE A 408 -8.68 -7.22 3.87
N ILE A 409 -9.00 -8.48 4.16
CA ILE A 409 -9.34 -8.98 5.50
C ILE A 409 -8.62 -10.32 5.75
N PRO A 410 -7.26 -10.35 5.78
CA PRO A 410 -6.51 -11.61 5.78
C PRO A 410 -6.85 -12.54 6.94
N ARG A 411 -7.14 -11.99 8.13
CA ARG A 411 -7.56 -12.75 9.31
C ARG A 411 -8.86 -13.51 9.09
N LEU A 412 -9.88 -12.86 8.49
CA LEU A 412 -11.14 -13.51 8.13
C LEU A 412 -10.89 -14.63 7.12
N PHE A 413 -10.09 -14.37 6.09
CA PHE A 413 -9.77 -15.37 5.09
C PHE A 413 -9.05 -16.58 5.67
N ASP A 414 -8.05 -16.38 6.53
CA ASP A 414 -7.34 -17.49 7.19
C ASP A 414 -8.29 -18.32 8.07
N GLN A 415 -9.24 -17.70 8.78
CA GLN A 415 -10.25 -18.39 9.58
C GLN A 415 -11.21 -19.21 8.70
N ILE A 416 -11.72 -18.62 7.61
CA ILE A 416 -12.57 -19.33 6.61
C ILE A 416 -11.79 -20.50 6.00
N ALA A 417 -10.54 -20.27 5.61
CA ALA A 417 -9.70 -21.28 4.96
C ALA A 417 -9.42 -22.46 5.91
N ALA A 418 -9.12 -22.18 7.18
CA ALA A 418 -8.91 -23.21 8.19
C ALA A 418 -10.18 -24.02 8.45
N ALA A 419 -11.33 -23.35 8.60
CA ALA A 419 -12.61 -24.01 8.82
C ALA A 419 -13.02 -24.91 7.62
N ALA A 420 -12.93 -24.37 6.41
CA ALA A 420 -13.25 -25.11 5.18
C ALA A 420 -12.29 -26.28 4.93
N ALA A 421 -10.99 -26.11 5.20
CA ALA A 421 -10.03 -27.20 5.03
C ALA A 421 -10.22 -28.34 6.05
N ALA A 422 -10.69 -28.02 7.27
CA ALA A 422 -11.01 -29.01 8.30
C ALA A 422 -12.36 -29.71 8.08
N ALA A 423 -13.29 -29.08 7.37
CA ALA A 423 -14.62 -29.61 7.10
C ALA A 423 -14.58 -30.72 6.02
N PRO A 424 -15.20 -31.91 6.25
CA PRO A 424 -15.24 -32.99 5.27
C PRO A 424 -15.88 -32.62 3.91
N ASP A 425 -16.82 -31.68 3.93
CA ASP A 425 -17.55 -31.16 2.77
C ASP A 425 -17.04 -29.80 2.28
N GLY A 426 -16.00 -29.25 2.92
CA GLY A 426 -15.40 -27.98 2.54
C GLY A 426 -16.22 -26.74 2.88
N LYS A 427 -17.31 -26.89 3.63
CA LYS A 427 -18.26 -25.80 3.96
C LYS A 427 -17.91 -25.12 5.27
N CYS A 428 -18.41 -23.90 5.45
CA CYS A 428 -18.19 -23.12 6.68
C CYS A 428 -19.54 -22.67 7.27
N PRO A 429 -20.10 -23.39 8.27
CA PRO A 429 -21.39 -23.07 8.87
C PRO A 429 -21.45 -21.68 9.52
N ASP A 430 -20.37 -21.26 10.18
CA ASP A 430 -20.27 -19.92 10.77
C ASP A 430 -20.31 -18.83 9.68
N LEU A 431 -19.78 -19.11 8.49
CA LEU A 431 -19.81 -18.18 7.37
C LEU A 431 -21.23 -18.07 6.80
N ALA A 432 -21.94 -19.18 6.67
CA ALA A 432 -23.35 -19.17 6.28
C ALA A 432 -24.21 -18.37 7.27
N ALA A 433 -23.96 -18.51 8.57
CA ALA A 433 -24.63 -17.75 9.61
C ALA A 433 -24.32 -16.24 9.55
N LEU A 434 -23.05 -15.87 9.33
CA LEU A 434 -22.64 -14.47 9.14
C LEU A 434 -23.35 -13.84 7.93
N GLU A 435 -23.38 -14.55 6.80
CA GLU A 435 -24.01 -14.08 5.56
C GLU A 435 -25.54 -13.93 5.71
N ALA A 436 -26.19 -14.87 6.39
CA ALA A 436 -27.61 -14.78 6.73
C ALA A 436 -27.90 -13.56 7.64
N ALA A 437 -27.05 -13.31 8.63
CA ALA A 437 -27.19 -12.14 9.51
C ALA A 437 -26.95 -10.81 8.78
N ALA A 438 -26.03 -10.78 7.81
CA ALA A 438 -25.74 -9.59 7.01
C ALA A 438 -26.85 -9.25 6.00
N THR A 439 -27.63 -10.25 5.57
CA THR A 439 -28.73 -10.10 4.60
C THR A 439 -30.10 -9.97 5.25
N ALA A 440 -30.24 -10.35 6.52
CA ALA A 440 -31.42 -10.07 7.34
C ALA A 440 -31.58 -8.55 7.46
N LYS A 441 -32.55 -7.99 6.71
CA LYS A 441 -32.84 -6.56 6.75
C LYS A 441 -33.21 -6.10 8.16
N ASP A 442 -32.80 -4.87 8.41
CA ASP A 442 -33.16 -3.91 9.45
C ASP A 442 -34.69 -3.60 9.48
N ASP A 443 -35.54 -4.64 9.45
CA ASP A 443 -37.01 -4.54 9.48
C ASP A 443 -37.56 -4.38 10.90
N ASP A 444 -36.70 -4.35 11.93
CA ASP A 444 -37.09 -4.19 13.33
C ASP A 444 -36.55 -2.87 13.94
N LYS A 445 -36.78 -1.75 13.24
CA LYS A 445 -36.95 -0.49 13.97
C LYS A 445 -38.31 -0.53 14.66
N PRO A 446 -38.39 -0.38 15.99
CA PRO A 446 -39.67 -0.41 16.67
C PRO A 446 -40.50 0.78 16.19
N LYS A 447 -41.52 0.51 15.36
CA LYS A 447 -42.61 1.45 15.15
C LYS A 447 -43.24 1.70 16.51
N ALA A 448 -43.11 2.93 17.01
CA ALA A 448 -43.83 3.41 18.17
C ALA A 448 -45.32 3.10 17.99
N LYS A 449 -45.84 2.12 18.74
CA LYS A 449 -47.27 1.86 18.81
C LYS A 449 -47.90 2.79 19.86
N PRO A 450 -49.05 3.41 19.55
CA PRO A 450 -49.79 4.19 20.52
C PRO A 450 -50.42 3.26 21.57
N VAL A 451 -50.62 3.86 22.75
CA VAL A 451 -50.97 3.23 24.02
C VAL A 451 -52.50 3.04 24.17
N LYS A 452 -52.85 1.92 24.83
CA LYS A 452 -54.10 1.53 25.58
C LYS A 452 -55.23 0.77 24.83
N PRO A 453 -56.07 0.00 25.56
CA PRO A 453 -55.84 -0.80 26.77
C PRO A 453 -56.40 -2.25 26.69
N ALA A 454 -56.15 -3.00 27.76
CA ALA A 454 -56.44 -4.42 27.97
C ALA A 454 -57.90 -4.87 27.82
N GLY A 455 -58.06 -6.12 27.37
CA GLY A 455 -59.27 -6.93 27.43
C GLY A 455 -58.90 -8.42 27.41
N LYS A 456 -59.58 -9.21 28.23
CA LYS A 456 -59.23 -10.54 28.72
C LYS A 456 -59.94 -11.67 27.96
N ASP A 457 -59.37 -12.87 28.11
CA ASP A 457 -59.97 -14.21 28.02
C ASP A 457 -60.16 -14.86 26.64
N GLY A 458 -59.75 -16.14 26.54
CA GLY A 458 -60.37 -17.11 25.62
C GLY A 458 -59.47 -18.00 24.77
N GLU A 459 -59.15 -19.18 25.33
CA GLU A 459 -59.18 -20.48 24.64
C GLU A 459 -58.03 -20.97 23.73
N VAL A 460 -57.59 -22.17 24.11
CA VAL A 460 -56.56 -23.01 23.49
C VAL A 460 -57.21 -23.93 22.45
N THR A 461 -56.71 -23.94 21.22
CA THR A 461 -56.85 -25.10 20.32
C THR A 461 -55.54 -25.37 19.58
N LYS A 462 -55.04 -26.61 19.75
CA LYS A 462 -53.86 -27.19 19.09
C LYS A 462 -54.20 -27.54 17.64
N ALA A 463 -53.37 -27.11 16.70
CA ALA A 463 -53.20 -27.78 15.41
C ALA A 463 -51.70 -27.86 15.09
N ALA A 464 -51.24 -29.08 14.77
CA ALA A 464 -49.85 -29.43 14.58
C ALA A 464 -49.31 -28.95 13.22
N ALA A 465 -48.11 -28.35 13.24
CA ALA A 465 -47.28 -28.10 12.06
C ALA A 465 -46.04 -29.01 12.10
N PRO A 466 -45.44 -29.35 10.94
CA PRO A 466 -44.41 -30.38 10.85
C PRO A 466 -43.10 -29.91 11.49
N LYS A 467 -42.42 -30.83 12.16
CA LYS A 467 -41.10 -30.62 12.76
C LYS A 467 -40.06 -30.34 11.67
N LEU A 468 -39.61 -29.09 11.58
CA LEU A 468 -38.25 -28.78 11.15
C LEU A 468 -37.37 -28.82 12.40
N GLU A 469 -36.36 -29.69 12.39
CA GLU A 469 -35.34 -29.75 13.42
C GLU A 469 -34.53 -28.45 13.41
N ALA A 470 -34.85 -27.55 14.34
CA ALA A 470 -34.02 -26.40 14.63
C ALA A 470 -32.88 -26.86 15.55
N VAL A 471 -31.71 -27.10 14.97
CA VAL A 471 -30.46 -27.13 15.74
C VAL A 471 -30.19 -25.69 16.17
N LYS A 472 -30.41 -25.39 17.45
CA LYS A 472 -29.92 -24.16 18.08
C LYS A 472 -28.39 -24.22 18.07
N ALA A 473 -27.76 -23.52 17.12
CA ALA A 473 -26.34 -23.23 17.19
C ALA A 473 -26.09 -22.37 18.43
N SER A 474 -25.31 -22.88 19.39
CA SER A 474 -24.59 -22.01 20.30
C SER A 474 -23.70 -21.12 19.44
N GLU A 475 -23.83 -19.79 19.53
CA GLU A 475 -23.01 -18.86 18.75
C GLU A 475 -21.52 -19.20 18.96
N SER A 476 -20.87 -19.64 17.88
CA SER A 476 -19.42 -19.86 17.84
C SER A 476 -18.71 -18.55 18.18
N ALA A 477 -17.64 -18.60 18.99
CA ALA A 477 -16.84 -17.42 19.32
C ALA A 477 -16.30 -16.71 18.06
N MET A 478 -16.00 -17.50 17.00
CA MET A 478 -15.62 -17.01 15.68
C MET A 478 -16.74 -16.17 15.04
N LEU A 479 -17.98 -16.66 15.06
CA LEU A 479 -19.14 -15.93 14.54
C LEU A 479 -19.38 -14.63 15.34
N GLY A 480 -19.22 -14.67 16.66
CA GLY A 480 -19.30 -13.49 17.52
C GLY A 480 -18.26 -12.42 17.16
N GLU A 481 -17.01 -12.82 16.91
CA GLU A 481 -15.95 -11.93 16.42
C GLU A 481 -16.36 -11.29 15.08
N TRP A 482 -16.81 -12.09 14.13
CA TRP A 482 -17.19 -11.63 12.80
C TRP A 482 -18.36 -10.63 12.82
N LEU A 483 -19.38 -10.90 13.63
CA LEU A 483 -20.52 -10.01 13.84
C LEU A 483 -20.17 -8.74 14.62
N SER A 484 -18.99 -8.63 15.22
CA SER A 484 -18.53 -7.39 15.86
C SER A 484 -17.80 -6.44 14.89
N SER A 485 -17.28 -6.95 13.77
CA SER A 485 -16.43 -6.20 12.85
C SER A 485 -17.23 -5.53 11.72
N PRO A 486 -17.23 -4.18 11.59
CA PRO A 486 -17.90 -3.49 10.49
C PRO A 486 -17.35 -3.87 9.11
N ALA A 487 -16.05 -4.13 9.00
CA ALA A 487 -15.42 -4.52 7.74
C ALA A 487 -15.85 -5.92 7.29
N ILE A 488 -15.98 -6.86 8.23
CA ILE A 488 -16.46 -8.23 7.94
C ILE A 488 -17.93 -8.20 7.55
N LYS A 489 -18.75 -7.39 8.23
CA LYS A 489 -20.16 -7.18 7.85
C LYS A 489 -20.30 -6.61 6.45
N ALA A 490 -19.53 -5.56 6.11
CA ALA A 490 -19.54 -4.98 4.78
C ALA A 490 -19.13 -5.99 3.69
N TRP A 491 -18.15 -6.86 3.98
CA TRP A 491 -17.80 -7.94 3.07
C TRP A 491 -18.90 -9.01 2.96
N ALA A 492 -19.56 -9.34 4.07
CA ALA A 492 -20.63 -10.33 4.10
C ALA A 492 -21.87 -9.90 3.29
N THR A 493 -22.14 -8.59 3.17
CA THR A 493 -23.25 -8.05 2.35
C THR A 493 -23.00 -8.12 0.84
N VAL A 494 -21.79 -8.52 0.39
CA VAL A 494 -21.53 -8.81 -1.02
C VAL A 494 -22.51 -9.91 -1.49
N PRO A 495 -23.30 -9.69 -2.58
CA PRO A 495 -24.49 -10.51 -2.90
C PRO A 495 -24.26 -12.02 -3.05
N THR A 496 -23.05 -12.44 -3.41
CA THR A 496 -22.71 -13.86 -3.55
C THR A 496 -22.56 -14.50 -2.19
N MET A 497 -23.46 -15.42 -1.83
CA MET A 497 -23.33 -16.24 -0.63
C MET A 497 -22.36 -17.40 -0.89
N ILE A 498 -21.44 -17.65 0.03
CA ILE A 498 -20.40 -18.67 -0.12
C ILE A 498 -20.30 -19.64 1.07
N GLY A 499 -21.07 -19.42 2.15
CA GLY A 499 -21.02 -20.27 3.35
C GLY A 499 -21.39 -21.75 3.12
N ASP A 500 -22.29 -22.00 2.16
CA ASP A 500 -22.78 -23.35 1.82
C ASP A 500 -22.05 -24.01 0.64
N GLU A 501 -21.07 -23.32 0.04
CA GLU A 501 -20.27 -23.80 -1.08
C GLU A 501 -19.06 -24.60 -0.56
N ASP A 502 -18.60 -25.60 -1.33
CA ASP A 502 -17.33 -26.27 -1.05
C ASP A 502 -16.18 -25.32 -1.41
N LEU A 503 -15.49 -24.77 -0.41
CA LEU A 503 -14.45 -23.77 -0.62
C LEU A 503 -13.10 -24.37 -1.00
N ARG A 504 -12.95 -25.70 -1.00
CA ARG A 504 -11.66 -26.37 -1.22
C ARG A 504 -11.08 -26.12 -2.62
N PRO A 505 -11.84 -26.22 -3.74
CA PRO A 505 -11.32 -25.89 -5.06
C PRO A 505 -10.74 -24.46 -5.14
N TYR A 506 -11.40 -23.51 -4.48
CA TYR A 506 -10.99 -22.10 -4.46
C TYR A 506 -9.70 -21.87 -3.67
N LEU A 507 -9.60 -22.47 -2.48
CA LEU A 507 -8.37 -22.43 -1.66
C LEU A 507 -7.21 -23.11 -2.36
N PHE A 508 -7.46 -24.16 -3.16
CA PHE A 508 -6.43 -24.88 -3.90
C PHE A 508 -5.83 -24.04 -5.03
N VAL A 509 -6.64 -23.18 -5.65
CA VAL A 509 -6.20 -22.20 -6.64
C VAL A 509 -5.51 -21.00 -5.98
N ALA A 510 -5.91 -20.65 -4.75
CA ALA A 510 -5.30 -19.56 -3.97
C ALA A 510 -3.94 -19.91 -3.32
N LYS A 511 -3.40 -21.12 -3.56
CA LYS A 511 -2.18 -21.67 -2.95
C LYS A 511 -0.87 -20.89 -3.15
N ASP A 512 -0.87 -19.79 -3.90
CA ASP A 512 0.34 -19.01 -4.19
C ASP A 512 1.09 -18.51 -2.93
N ARG A 513 0.41 -18.40 -1.77
CA ARG A 513 0.99 -17.84 -0.54
C ARG A 513 1.06 -18.80 0.65
N LYS A 514 0.20 -19.83 0.73
CA LYS A 514 0.09 -20.73 1.89
C LYS A 514 -0.63 -22.03 1.48
N ASP A 515 -0.15 -23.19 1.96
CA ASP A 515 -0.83 -24.48 1.74
C ASP A 515 -1.92 -24.68 2.81
N TYR A 516 -3.18 -24.49 2.42
CA TYR A 516 -4.33 -24.60 3.33
C TYR A 516 -4.81 -26.04 3.54
N PHE A 517 -4.34 -26.99 2.72
CA PHE A 517 -4.77 -28.40 2.78
C PHE A 517 -3.82 -29.28 3.60
N GLY A 518 -2.86 -28.67 4.29
CA GLY A 518 -1.70 -29.36 4.79
C GLY A 518 -1.29 -28.96 6.21
N ALA A 519 -1.99 -29.45 7.22
CA ALA A 519 -1.25 -30.04 8.35
C ALA A 519 -0.72 -31.43 7.92
N ALA A 520 -1.49 -32.19 7.13
CA ALA A 520 -1.11 -33.53 6.67
C ALA A 520 -0.01 -33.54 5.58
N SER A 521 0.12 -32.52 4.72
CA SER A 521 1.14 -32.49 3.65
C SER A 521 2.54 -32.08 4.17
N VAL A 522 2.61 -31.25 5.20
CA VAL A 522 3.87 -30.79 5.83
C VAL A 522 4.38 -31.80 6.86
N LEU A 523 3.47 -32.43 7.62
CA LEU A 523 3.82 -33.35 8.69
C LEU A 523 4.08 -34.78 8.20
N GLY A 524 3.53 -35.20 7.06
CA GLY A 524 3.66 -36.57 6.57
C GLY A 524 3.29 -37.60 7.66
N HIS A 525 4.27 -38.41 8.08
CA HIS A 525 4.10 -39.41 9.15
C HIS A 525 3.83 -38.81 10.55
N LEU A 526 4.15 -37.53 10.77
CA LEU A 526 3.96 -36.81 12.03
C LEU A 526 2.49 -36.39 12.26
N ALA A 527 1.63 -36.45 11.25
CA ALA A 527 0.22 -36.09 11.39
C ALA A 527 -0.50 -36.98 12.41
N ALA A 528 -0.21 -38.29 12.39
CA ALA A 528 -0.75 -39.24 13.37
C ALA A 528 -0.26 -38.94 14.79
N VAL A 529 1.00 -38.49 14.94
CA VAL A 529 1.57 -38.09 16.22
C VAL A 529 0.85 -36.85 16.77
N VAL A 530 0.60 -35.86 15.92
CA VAL A 530 -0.17 -34.66 16.30
C VAL A 530 -1.58 -35.05 16.76
N GLU A 531 -2.30 -35.91 16.04
CA GLU A 531 -3.63 -36.38 16.48
C GLU A 531 -3.60 -37.06 17.86
N GLN A 532 -2.60 -37.91 18.10
CA GLN A 532 -2.44 -38.60 19.38
C GLN A 532 -2.18 -37.63 20.55
N LEU A 533 -1.50 -36.50 20.31
CA LEU A 533 -1.25 -35.47 21.31
C LEU A 533 -2.49 -34.69 21.75
N PHE A 534 -3.59 -34.75 20.98
CA PHE A 534 -4.90 -34.21 21.36
C PHE A 534 -5.77 -35.23 22.12
N GLY A 535 -5.25 -36.43 22.40
CA GLY A 535 -5.91 -37.43 23.22
C GLY A 535 -6.05 -37.05 24.71
N GLY A 536 -6.75 -37.87 25.49
CA GLY A 536 -6.88 -37.67 26.93
C GLY A 536 -5.54 -37.74 27.67
N LYS A 537 -5.40 -37.05 28.81
CA LYS A 537 -4.13 -36.90 29.56
C LYS A 537 -3.37 -38.22 29.79
N PHE A 538 -4.07 -39.31 30.12
CA PHE A 538 -3.46 -40.62 30.32
C PHE A 538 -2.92 -41.26 29.03
N ALA A 539 -3.61 -41.09 27.91
CA ALA A 539 -3.17 -41.61 26.62
C ALA A 539 -1.91 -40.87 26.14
N VAL A 540 -1.90 -39.55 26.31
CA VAL A 540 -0.78 -38.68 25.93
C VAL A 540 0.48 -38.96 26.75
N GLN A 541 0.35 -39.27 28.05
CA GLN A 541 1.51 -39.63 28.89
C GLN A 541 2.23 -40.89 28.39
N GLY A 542 1.51 -41.83 27.77
CA GLY A 542 2.10 -43.04 27.19
C GLY A 542 3.00 -42.79 25.97
N LEU A 543 2.90 -41.61 25.35
CA LEU A 543 3.62 -41.27 24.12
C LEU A 543 5.05 -40.76 24.36
N GLU A 544 5.46 -40.52 25.60
CA GLU A 544 6.74 -39.88 25.91
C GLU A 544 7.95 -40.60 25.29
N ALA A 545 7.93 -41.95 25.28
CA ALA A 545 9.00 -42.75 24.70
C ALA A 545 9.07 -42.63 23.17
N ASP A 546 7.92 -42.50 22.51
CA ASP A 546 7.85 -42.34 21.05
C ASP A 546 8.20 -40.92 20.63
N LEU A 547 7.78 -39.90 21.38
CA LEU A 547 8.15 -38.52 21.12
C LEU A 547 9.66 -38.29 21.24
N LYS A 548 10.35 -38.96 22.17
CA LYS A 548 11.83 -38.90 22.28
C LYS A 548 12.56 -39.39 21.04
N ARG A 549 11.91 -40.17 20.17
CA ARG A 549 12.49 -40.69 18.92
C ARG A 549 12.43 -39.68 17.76
N LEU A 550 11.64 -38.63 17.89
CA LEU A 550 11.55 -37.57 16.87
C LEU A 550 12.89 -36.84 16.75
N ALA A 551 13.29 -36.49 15.54
CA ALA A 551 14.41 -35.58 15.35
C ALA A 551 14.04 -34.17 15.86
N PRO A 552 15.00 -33.35 16.34
CA PRO A 552 14.72 -31.98 16.79
C PRO A 552 13.89 -31.11 15.81
N PRO A 553 14.14 -31.11 14.48
CA PRO A 553 13.29 -30.36 13.54
C PRO A 553 11.87 -30.92 13.44
N GLU A 554 11.67 -32.22 13.59
CA GLU A 554 10.35 -32.85 13.58
C GLU A 554 9.58 -32.50 14.86
N ALA A 555 10.24 -32.52 16.01
CA ALA A 555 9.65 -32.10 17.28
C ALA A 555 9.19 -30.63 17.23
N ALA A 556 9.97 -29.75 16.60
CA ALA A 556 9.58 -28.36 16.38
C ALA A 556 8.35 -28.23 15.45
N GLN A 557 8.27 -29.04 14.39
CA GLN A 557 7.08 -29.08 13.51
C GLN A 557 5.83 -29.59 14.23
N VAL A 558 5.96 -30.63 15.06
CA VAL A 558 4.87 -31.14 15.89
C VAL A 558 4.43 -30.07 16.89
N PHE A 559 5.37 -29.37 17.52
CA PHE A 559 5.08 -28.26 18.44
C PHE A 559 4.26 -27.16 17.75
N GLU A 560 4.70 -26.70 16.57
CA GLU A 560 4.02 -25.66 15.80
C GLU A 560 2.61 -26.08 15.36
N ALA A 561 2.43 -27.35 14.97
CA ALA A 561 1.11 -27.87 14.60
C ALA A 561 0.14 -27.95 15.78
N VAL A 562 0.61 -28.45 16.94
CA VAL A 562 -0.20 -28.51 18.17
C VAL A 562 -0.53 -27.11 18.67
N ARG A 563 0.46 -26.21 18.67
CA ARG A 563 0.27 -24.78 19.01
C ARG A 563 -0.78 -24.13 18.11
N GLY A 564 -0.65 -24.30 16.79
CA GLY A 564 -1.57 -23.71 15.82
C GLY A 564 -3.02 -24.17 16.00
N ARG A 565 -3.24 -25.44 16.34
CA ARG A 565 -4.56 -25.97 16.65
C ARG A 565 -5.13 -25.45 17.97
N ILE A 566 -4.30 -25.32 19.01
CA ILE A 566 -4.73 -24.73 20.29
C ILE A 566 -5.12 -23.26 20.11
N VAL A 567 -4.32 -22.49 19.37
CA VAL A 567 -4.63 -21.08 19.06
C VAL A 567 -5.87 -20.97 18.19
N GLY A 568 -6.01 -21.83 17.18
CA GLY A 568 -7.14 -21.84 16.24
C GLY A 568 -8.48 -22.18 16.90
N ALA A 569 -8.48 -22.87 18.04
CA ALA A 569 -9.69 -23.18 18.80
C ALA A 569 -10.26 -21.98 19.59
N ASP A 570 -9.47 -20.92 19.81
CA ASP A 570 -9.83 -19.68 20.54
C ASP A 570 -10.53 -19.90 21.92
N ALA A 571 -10.23 -21.02 22.59
CA ALA A 571 -10.81 -21.40 23.88
C ALA A 571 -9.71 -21.50 24.95
N PHE A 572 -9.39 -20.38 25.59
CA PHE A 572 -8.26 -20.29 26.53
C PHE A 572 -8.68 -20.25 28.01
N GLU A 573 -9.97 -20.14 28.32
CA GLU A 573 -10.47 -20.03 29.69
C GLU A 573 -10.34 -21.34 30.48
N THR A 574 -10.33 -22.47 29.78
CA THR A 574 -10.10 -23.81 30.31
C THR A 574 -8.92 -24.47 29.60
N GLU A 575 -8.34 -25.51 30.20
CA GLU A 575 -7.22 -26.24 29.59
C GLU A 575 -7.63 -26.82 28.22
N PRO A 576 -7.03 -26.37 27.11
CA PRO A 576 -7.42 -26.82 25.78
C PRO A 576 -6.90 -28.24 25.52
N PRO A 577 -7.63 -29.05 24.74
CA PRO A 577 -7.08 -30.28 24.16
C PRO A 577 -5.73 -29.99 23.50
N GLY A 578 -4.73 -30.85 23.74
CA GLY A 578 -3.36 -30.65 23.27
C GLY A 578 -2.40 -29.98 24.25
N ALA A 579 -2.87 -29.26 25.29
CA ALA A 579 -1.98 -28.64 26.29
C ALA A 579 -1.15 -29.68 27.07
N ALA A 580 -1.79 -30.78 27.50
CA ALA A 580 -1.10 -31.92 28.08
C ALA A 580 -0.14 -32.59 27.08
N GLY A 581 -0.49 -32.59 25.80
CA GLY A 581 0.35 -33.03 24.67
C GLY A 581 1.64 -32.23 24.57
N LEU A 582 1.54 -30.91 24.60
CA LEU A 582 2.70 -30.02 24.62
C LEU A 582 3.60 -30.30 25.82
N ALA A 583 3.03 -30.49 27.01
CA ALA A 583 3.83 -30.79 28.20
C ALA A 583 4.64 -32.10 28.03
N VAL A 584 4.07 -33.15 27.45
CA VAL A 584 4.80 -34.41 27.21
C VAL A 584 5.83 -34.26 26.08
N LEU A 585 5.52 -33.51 25.03
CA LEU A 585 6.46 -33.20 23.94
C LEU A 585 7.69 -32.43 24.44
N ILE A 586 7.49 -31.43 25.28
CA ILE A 586 8.58 -30.60 25.85
C ILE A 586 9.42 -31.40 26.86
N ARG A 587 8.79 -32.33 27.59
CA ARG A 587 9.54 -33.26 28.44
C ARG A 587 10.44 -34.19 27.63
N ALA A 588 9.97 -34.62 26.46
CA ALA A 588 10.76 -35.42 25.52
C ALA A 588 11.85 -34.58 24.82
N HIS A 589 11.58 -33.30 24.52
CA HIS A 589 12.47 -32.37 23.84
C HIS A 589 12.65 -31.06 24.62
N PRO A 590 13.54 -31.03 25.63
CA PRO A 590 13.73 -29.87 26.49
C PRO A 590 14.21 -28.60 25.78
N THR A 591 14.71 -28.71 24.54
CA THR A 591 15.10 -27.55 23.72
C THR A 591 13.93 -26.63 23.38
N LEU A 592 12.69 -27.15 23.40
CA LEU A 592 11.46 -26.41 23.06
C LEU A 592 10.87 -25.60 24.23
N GLN A 593 11.57 -25.53 25.37
CA GLN A 593 11.09 -24.81 26.55
C GLN A 593 10.96 -23.30 26.30
N GLY A 594 11.82 -22.72 25.45
CA GLY A 594 11.74 -21.30 25.09
C GLY A 594 10.49 -20.99 24.27
N GLU A 595 10.22 -21.82 23.27
CA GLU A 595 9.07 -21.73 22.37
C GLU A 595 7.74 -21.92 23.10
N LEU A 596 7.71 -22.76 24.15
CA LEU A 596 6.56 -22.86 25.05
C LEU A 596 6.28 -21.53 25.75
N ILE A 597 7.31 -20.86 26.26
CA ILE A 597 7.14 -19.59 26.99
C ILE A 597 6.68 -18.49 26.04
N ASP A 598 7.26 -18.43 24.83
CA ASP A 598 6.84 -17.50 23.78
C ASP A 598 5.37 -17.75 23.38
N PHE A 599 4.97 -19.01 23.26
CA PHE A 599 3.59 -19.39 23.01
C PHE A 599 2.67 -18.92 24.14
N LEU A 600 3.03 -19.18 25.39
CA LEU A 600 2.22 -18.80 26.55
C LEU A 600 2.05 -17.27 26.66
N ASP A 601 3.10 -16.48 26.42
CA ASP A 601 3.02 -15.00 26.45
C ASP A 601 2.16 -14.43 25.31
N ALA A 602 2.13 -15.10 24.16
CA ALA A 602 1.32 -14.69 23.01
C ALA A 602 -0.20 -14.92 23.20
N LEU A 603 -0.63 -15.65 24.24
CA LEU A 603 -2.04 -15.92 24.49
C LEU A 603 -2.79 -14.68 25.03
N PRO A 604 -4.09 -14.53 24.71
CA PRO A 604 -4.87 -13.36 25.11
C PRO A 604 -5.11 -13.33 26.62
N ARG A 605 -4.39 -12.44 27.31
CA ARG A 605 -4.34 -12.29 28.78
C ARG A 605 -5.70 -12.05 29.45
N ASP A 606 -6.66 -11.49 28.72
CA ASP A 606 -7.99 -11.16 29.25
C ASP A 606 -8.92 -12.38 29.36
N ARG A 607 -8.64 -13.45 28.60
CA ARG A 607 -9.44 -14.69 28.53
C ARG A 607 -8.62 -15.94 28.88
N LEU A 608 -7.50 -15.77 29.57
CA LEU A 608 -6.57 -16.85 29.87
C LEU A 608 -6.91 -17.53 31.22
N GLY A 609 -7.13 -18.84 31.17
CA GLY A 609 -7.49 -19.67 32.31
C GLY A 609 -6.31 -20.11 33.18
N PRO A 610 -6.58 -20.78 34.33
CA PRO A 610 -5.56 -21.15 35.31
C PRO A 610 -4.50 -22.13 34.78
N TRP A 611 -4.80 -22.85 33.71
CA TRP A 611 -3.94 -23.86 33.11
C TRP A 611 -2.65 -23.27 32.53
N ALA A 612 -2.67 -22.00 32.11
CA ALA A 612 -1.47 -21.33 31.60
C ALA A 612 -0.45 -21.04 32.71
N CYS A 613 -0.90 -20.90 33.96
CA CYS A 613 -0.04 -20.55 35.09
C CYS A 613 0.53 -21.76 35.84
N LYS A 614 -0.02 -22.97 35.66
CA LYS A 614 0.33 -24.16 36.45
C LYS A 614 0.39 -25.43 35.59
N GLY A 615 1.15 -26.43 36.01
CA GLY A 615 1.29 -27.70 35.28
C GLY A 615 2.53 -27.75 34.36
N TRP A 616 3.28 -26.64 34.29
CA TRP A 616 4.54 -26.54 33.54
C TRP A 616 5.78 -26.82 34.38
N GLU A 617 5.65 -26.97 35.70
CA GLU A 617 6.78 -27.12 36.63
C GLU A 617 7.58 -28.41 36.40
N GLY A 618 6.91 -29.45 35.90
CA GLY A 618 7.57 -30.72 35.57
C GLY A 618 8.35 -30.70 34.24
N VAL A 619 8.19 -29.66 33.41
CA VAL A 619 8.77 -29.57 32.07
C VAL A 619 9.75 -28.40 31.93
N LEU A 620 9.53 -27.29 32.65
CA LEU A 620 10.43 -26.16 32.73
C LEU A 620 11.55 -26.45 33.75
N LYS A 621 12.69 -26.93 33.26
CA LYS A 621 13.86 -27.30 34.06
C LYS A 621 15.08 -26.44 33.77
N ASP A 622 15.10 -25.77 32.63
CA ASP A 622 16.21 -24.88 32.28
C ASP A 622 16.16 -23.58 33.09
N GLY A 623 17.34 -23.09 33.50
CA GLY A 623 17.44 -21.93 34.38
C GLY A 623 16.92 -20.64 33.75
N ASP A 624 17.13 -20.45 32.45
CA ASP A 624 16.61 -19.28 31.71
C ASP A 624 15.09 -19.41 31.50
N ALA A 625 14.64 -20.59 31.07
CA ALA A 625 13.21 -20.86 30.89
C ALA A 625 12.40 -20.66 32.19
N VAL A 626 12.91 -21.12 33.33
CA VAL A 626 12.27 -20.90 34.64
C VAL A 626 12.19 -19.41 34.99
N GLN A 627 13.27 -18.65 34.76
CA GLN A 627 13.27 -17.20 35.03
C GLN A 627 12.32 -16.42 34.12
N ARG A 628 12.26 -16.80 32.83
CA ARG A 628 11.34 -16.18 31.86
C ARG A 628 9.88 -16.49 32.21
N PHE A 629 9.58 -17.71 32.64
CA PHE A 629 8.23 -18.08 33.10
C PHE A 629 7.85 -17.37 34.40
N ASP A 630 8.77 -17.24 35.36
CA ASP A 630 8.51 -16.47 36.59
C ASP A 630 8.26 -14.98 36.28
N ARG A 631 8.96 -14.40 35.29
CA ARG A 631 8.70 -13.03 34.81
C ARG A 631 7.33 -12.92 34.14
N LEU A 632 6.93 -13.93 33.37
CA LEU A 632 5.62 -13.98 32.73
C LEU A 632 4.49 -14.01 33.78
N LEU A 633 4.63 -14.83 34.83
CA LEU A 633 3.71 -14.85 35.96
C LEU A 633 3.66 -13.50 36.71
N GLN A 634 4.79 -12.79 36.85
CA GLN A 634 4.82 -11.45 37.47
C GLN A 634 4.09 -10.39 36.64
N THR A 635 4.12 -10.51 35.32
CA THR A 635 3.34 -9.66 34.42
C THR A 635 1.85 -9.98 34.59
N TRP A 636 1.49 -11.27 34.57
CA TRP A 636 0.10 -11.73 34.68
C TRP A 636 -0.53 -11.50 36.06
N SER A 637 0.25 -11.39 37.13
CA SER A 637 -0.29 -10.99 38.45
C SER A 637 -0.73 -9.52 38.48
N LYS A 638 -0.23 -8.69 37.55
CA LYS A 638 -0.53 -7.26 37.44
C LYS A 638 -1.50 -6.94 36.29
N GLU A 639 -1.45 -7.70 35.21
CA GLU A 639 -2.16 -7.46 33.94
C GLU A 639 -3.03 -8.67 33.51
N GLY A 640 -4.16 -8.44 32.85
CA GLY A 640 -5.09 -9.48 32.38
C GLY A 640 -6.39 -9.64 33.19
N GLY A 641 -7.08 -10.77 33.00
CA GLY A 641 -8.35 -11.07 33.69
C GLY A 641 -8.20 -11.28 35.21
N LEU A 642 -9.26 -11.02 35.98
CA LEU A 642 -9.24 -11.13 37.45
C LEU A 642 -8.77 -12.51 37.96
N MET A 643 -9.22 -13.56 37.26
CA MET A 643 -8.87 -14.94 37.57
C MET A 643 -7.40 -15.24 37.24
N LEU A 644 -6.89 -14.76 36.11
CA LEU A 644 -5.47 -14.88 35.75
C LEU A 644 -4.57 -14.21 36.79
N LYS A 645 -4.91 -12.98 37.20
CA LYS A 645 -4.15 -12.22 38.22
C LYS A 645 -4.05 -12.97 39.54
N THR A 646 -5.18 -13.49 40.01
CA THR A 646 -5.27 -14.17 41.30
C THR A 646 -4.50 -15.50 41.28
N VAL A 647 -4.60 -16.26 40.18
CA VAL A 647 -3.88 -17.52 40.03
C VAL A 647 -2.38 -17.28 39.87
N ALA A 648 -1.96 -16.33 39.04
CA ALA A 648 -0.55 -16.01 38.83
C ALA A 648 0.13 -15.54 40.13
N ASP A 649 -0.53 -14.68 40.92
CA ASP A 649 -0.03 -14.25 42.23
C ASP A 649 0.07 -15.42 43.22
N GLY A 650 -0.93 -16.31 43.25
CA GLY A 650 -0.90 -17.52 44.09
C GLY A 650 0.24 -18.48 43.72
N VAL A 651 0.48 -18.70 42.42
CA VAL A 651 1.58 -19.55 41.94
C VAL A 651 2.93 -18.92 42.27
N LEU A 652 3.10 -17.61 42.09
CA LEU A 652 4.33 -16.90 42.45
C LEU A 652 4.67 -17.03 43.93
N ARG A 653 3.70 -16.85 44.83
CA ARG A 653 3.90 -17.00 46.28
C ARG A 653 4.31 -18.42 46.65
N THR A 654 3.73 -19.42 45.99
CA THR A 654 4.06 -20.84 46.22
C THR A 654 5.47 -21.18 45.73
N ARG A 655 5.91 -20.56 44.62
CA ARG A 655 7.26 -20.74 44.06
C ARG A 655 8.34 -19.95 44.80
N GLN A 656 7.99 -18.81 45.40
CA GLN A 656 8.91 -17.98 46.19
C GLN A 656 9.04 -18.43 47.66
N GLY A 657 7.98 -18.98 48.26
CA GLY A 657 7.98 -19.48 49.64
C GLY A 657 8.58 -20.88 49.84
N GLY A 658 8.99 -21.54 48.76
CA GLY A 658 9.63 -22.87 48.79
C GLY A 658 11.14 -22.86 48.50
N ARG A 659 11.80 -21.70 48.56
CA ARG A 659 13.25 -21.54 48.44
C ARG A 659 13.92 -21.39 49.79
#